data_AF-A0A9P6GRW7-F1
#
_entry.id   AF-A0A9P6GRW7-F1
#
_cell.length_a   1.000
_cell.length_b   1.000
_cell.length_c   1.000
_cell.angle_alpha   90.00
_cell.angle_beta   90.00
_cell.angle_gamma   90.00
#
_symmetry.space_group_name_H-M   'P 1'
#
loop_
_entity.id
_entity.type
_entity.pdbx_description
1 polymer ?
#
loop_
_entity_poly.entity_id
_entity_poly.type
_entity_poly.pdbx_seq_one_letter_code
_entity_poly.pdbx_strand_id
1 'polypeptide(L)'
;MAGIKRKSAAAAQPEVKSKSKKVKTEKPAKRSSTKDAVKLSKSSKKSKRKDDSDDVMESDTSEVENGFYGFSASKGEDEDASMADEADDGFIGEELEAALDNSTAKEKKKSNKDKDGKSEHKKDKKASKESGAAEEKSSALAGLNANSSREAHAKQKALAKERKAARPNAEIMEQLKELWEKLRLKANVSAEERKDLIDRTFELVTGRIKEFVFKHDTVRVIQSALKYTHSMDQRRIIAQELKGEFKGLAEGKYAKFLIAKLLEKGDAEIRGLIIQEFYGNVRRLINHPEASWILDDTYRQVATPAQKARLLREWYGPEFSIKGLGDDEDVDNSDLNAILEKSPEKRKPIMDYLEQQINQLIQKKQTGFTMLHDAMLQYFLTCKPNTTEASDFLDHLKPDPTLKEGEEADNIDLLKNLAFTKPGSRLVSLAFAYGAAKDRKILLRPYKDTIETMAYDANAHNVLLAALAVTDDTKLTSKSIFGELLPAVGSDQLAEKIQNLSNDARARCVLLYPFASDSKWLLDEEIRGRLAEVYKVREITSKKDADNRNQELAKAIEPQLLAAVSENAEYLAQSYQGLQLIGEVLVGAPEVEPKVRQEALKKVAGLAQQIIDGGGFITSHGKNMLKTLVQGGKFDPKTKKVVPVDPPLGFADLFWSQIKGDLMTWATGEGAFVIVGLVESENFGHKDEVIQALKKGRKQLQEAAGPPRDAKTPKPKKGAAPLRRGNAGARILLEKL
;
A
#
# COMPACT_ATOMS: atom_id res chain seq x y z
N MET A 1 -17.95 -16.50 -49.52
CA MET A 1 -17.76 -15.97 -50.89
C MET A 1 -16.31 -15.51 -51.05
N ALA A 2 -15.78 -15.43 -52.27
CA ALA A 2 -14.42 -14.94 -52.55
C ALA A 2 -14.27 -13.45 -52.13
N GLY A 3 -13.07 -12.90 -51.88
CA GLY A 3 -11.71 -13.38 -52.13
C GLY A 3 -10.94 -12.39 -53.05
N ILE A 4 -9.63 -12.59 -53.29
CA ILE A 4 -8.67 -11.70 -54.02
C ILE A 4 -8.00 -10.67 -53.05
N LYS A 5 -6.73 -10.85 -52.63
CA LYS A 5 -5.42 -10.54 -53.29
C LYS A 5 -5.14 -9.03 -53.43
N ARG A 6 -3.91 -8.48 -53.34
CA ARG A 6 -2.57 -8.91 -52.82
C ARG A 6 -1.61 -7.71 -52.99
N LYS A 7 -0.65 -7.50 -52.06
CA LYS A 7 0.68 -6.87 -52.28
C LYS A 7 0.70 -5.39 -52.79
N SER A 8 1.80 -4.61 -52.72
CA SER A 8 3.01 -4.58 -51.87
C SER A 8 3.86 -3.34 -52.19
N ALA A 9 4.59 -2.78 -51.21
CA ALA A 9 5.89 -2.05 -51.35
C ALA A 9 5.94 -0.74 -52.20
N ALA A 10 6.82 0.24 -51.95
CA ALA A 10 7.61 0.57 -50.76
C ALA A 10 8.27 1.98 -50.89
N ALA A 11 8.69 2.53 -49.73
CA ALA A 11 9.81 3.48 -49.54
C ALA A 11 9.70 4.96 -50.03
N ALA A 12 10.74 5.72 -49.64
CA ALA A 12 11.05 7.14 -49.90
C ALA A 12 10.33 8.24 -49.08
N GLN A 13 11.04 8.78 -48.07
CA GLN A 13 11.00 10.19 -47.64
C GLN A 13 11.99 11.02 -48.52
N PRO A 14 12.26 12.33 -48.32
CA PRO A 14 11.65 13.34 -47.43
C PRO A 14 11.24 14.66 -48.13
N GLU A 15 10.65 15.62 -47.40
CA GLU A 15 10.57 17.03 -47.82
C GLU A 15 10.99 18.02 -46.72
N VAL A 16 11.56 19.17 -47.14
CA VAL A 16 12.16 20.18 -46.24
C VAL A 16 12.04 21.60 -46.86
N LYS A 17 11.37 22.54 -46.16
CA LYS A 17 11.42 24.03 -46.33
C LYS A 17 10.84 24.61 -47.66
N SER A 18 10.18 25.78 -47.74
CA SER A 18 9.75 26.82 -46.76
C SER A 18 9.02 28.02 -47.43
N LYS A 19 8.42 28.92 -46.62
CA LYS A 19 7.99 30.34 -46.94
C LYS A 19 6.72 30.48 -47.82
N SER A 20 5.85 31.50 -47.71
CA SER A 20 6.01 32.94 -47.35
C SER A 20 4.81 33.48 -46.51
N LYS A 21 4.91 34.47 -45.60
CA LYS A 21 4.97 35.97 -45.76
C LYS A 21 3.89 36.52 -46.73
N LYS A 22 3.05 37.55 -46.43
CA LYS A 22 3.11 38.76 -45.55
C LYS A 22 1.76 39.05 -44.81
N VAL A 23 1.46 40.23 -44.22
CA VAL A 23 1.93 40.82 -42.92
C VAL A 23 1.21 42.18 -42.58
N LYS A 24 0.99 42.50 -41.27
CA LYS A 24 0.72 43.84 -40.62
C LYS A 24 -0.64 44.58 -40.87
N THR A 25 -1.17 45.51 -40.02
CA THR A 25 -0.85 46.06 -38.64
C THR A 25 -2.17 46.49 -37.89
N GLU A 26 -2.35 47.36 -36.85
CA GLU A 26 -1.56 48.44 -36.17
C GLU A 26 -1.90 48.66 -34.63
N LYS A 27 -2.29 49.86 -34.16
CA LYS A 27 -2.30 50.35 -32.73
C LYS A 27 -3.08 51.70 -32.57
N PRO A 28 -3.14 52.46 -31.42
CA PRO A 28 -3.04 52.20 -29.94
C PRO A 28 -4.00 53.04 -28.98
N ALA A 29 -3.85 52.90 -27.64
CA ALA A 29 -3.97 53.94 -26.54
C ALA A 29 -5.37 54.45 -26.02
N LYS A 30 -5.55 55.16 -24.85
CA LYS A 30 -5.00 55.16 -23.43
C LYS A 30 -5.74 56.23 -22.53
N ARG A 31 -5.66 56.17 -21.16
CA ARG A 31 -6.01 57.19 -20.08
C ARG A 31 -7.50 57.33 -19.60
N SER A 32 -7.89 57.90 -18.42
CA SER A 32 -7.34 58.01 -17.02
C SER A 32 -8.20 58.84 -16.00
N SER A 33 -8.46 58.38 -14.76
CA SER A 33 -8.86 59.14 -13.50
C SER A 33 -8.96 58.18 -12.27
N THR A 34 -9.00 58.44 -10.92
CA THR A 34 -8.95 59.60 -9.93
C THR A 34 -10.28 60.26 -9.45
N LYS A 35 -10.57 60.56 -8.15
CA LYS A 35 -9.86 60.40 -6.82
C LYS A 35 -10.79 60.57 -5.56
N ASP A 36 -10.34 60.08 -4.38
CA ASP A 36 -10.59 60.44 -2.93
C ASP A 36 -11.99 60.49 -2.20
N ALA A 37 -11.95 60.11 -0.90
CA ALA A 37 -12.62 60.70 0.31
C ALA A 37 -13.93 60.15 0.99
N VAL A 38 -13.75 59.54 2.18
CA VAL A 38 -14.32 59.88 3.53
C VAL A 38 -15.85 59.82 3.88
N LYS A 39 -16.17 58.92 4.85
CA LYS A 39 -17.19 58.94 5.97
C LYS A 39 -18.72 59.21 5.77
N LEU A 40 -19.49 58.33 6.44
CA LEU A 40 -20.69 58.57 7.29
C LEU A 40 -22.11 58.87 6.71
N SER A 41 -23.00 57.88 6.90
CA SER A 41 -24.23 57.94 7.74
C SER A 41 -25.65 57.88 7.13
N LYS A 42 -26.50 57.10 7.84
CA LYS A 42 -27.97 57.17 8.05
C LYS A 42 -28.99 56.92 6.90
N SER A 43 -30.11 56.30 7.33
CA SER A 43 -31.51 56.58 6.94
C SER A 43 -32.33 55.66 5.99
N SER A 44 -32.41 54.38 6.35
CA SER A 44 -33.69 53.66 6.63
C SER A 44 -34.81 53.43 5.58
N LYS A 45 -35.40 52.21 5.67
CA LYS A 45 -36.74 51.77 5.19
C LYS A 45 -36.91 51.63 3.66
N LYS A 46 -37.78 50.75 3.14
CA LYS A 46 -38.90 49.99 3.76
C LYS A 46 -39.00 48.55 3.21
N SER A 47 -39.71 47.68 3.94
CA SER A 47 -39.79 46.22 3.74
C SER A 47 -40.95 45.72 2.86
N LYS A 48 -40.86 44.44 2.44
CA LYS A 48 -42.00 43.55 2.18
C LYS A 48 -41.66 42.12 2.62
N ARG A 49 -42.65 41.32 3.03
CA ARG A 49 -42.52 39.95 3.59
C ARG A 49 -43.28 38.92 2.76
N LYS A 50 -42.80 37.67 2.78
CA LYS A 50 -43.47 36.35 2.66
C LYS A 50 -42.36 35.28 2.72
N ASP A 51 -42.56 34.04 3.17
CA ASP A 51 -43.60 33.44 4.04
C ASP A 51 -42.91 32.20 4.66
N ASP A 52 -42.98 32.02 5.98
CA ASP A 52 -42.16 31.02 6.68
C ASP A 52 -42.88 29.65 6.80
N SER A 53 -42.18 28.55 6.49
CA SER A 53 -42.59 27.18 6.81
C SER A 53 -41.39 26.38 7.34
N ASP A 54 -41.24 26.35 8.66
CA ASP A 54 -40.09 25.76 9.34
C ASP A 54 -40.11 24.22 9.34
N ASP A 55 -39.02 23.63 8.84
CA ASP A 55 -38.54 22.33 9.28
C ASP A 55 -37.02 22.45 9.51
N VAL A 56 -36.64 22.96 10.68
CA VAL A 56 -35.27 23.43 10.96
C VAL A 56 -34.37 22.26 11.34
N MET A 57 -33.61 21.76 10.35
CA MET A 57 -32.37 21.03 10.62
C MET A 57 -31.25 22.03 10.98
N GLU A 58 -30.82 22.04 12.24
CA GLU A 58 -29.60 22.77 12.65
C GLU A 58 -28.35 22.03 12.13
N SER A 59 -27.96 22.35 10.90
CA SER A 59 -26.72 21.92 10.25
C SER A 59 -25.58 22.88 10.59
N ASP A 60 -24.74 22.53 11.58
CA ASP A 60 -23.47 23.21 11.86
C ASP A 60 -22.32 22.18 11.94
N THR A 61 -21.77 21.84 10.77
CA THR A 61 -20.67 20.89 10.60
C THR A 61 -19.43 21.60 10.07
N SER A 62 -18.57 22.04 10.99
CA SER A 62 -17.20 22.51 10.71
C SER A 62 -16.15 21.39 10.85
N GLU A 63 -16.58 20.14 11.07
CA GLU A 63 -15.83 18.94 10.69
C GLU A 63 -16.35 18.49 9.32
N VAL A 64 -15.48 18.37 8.31
CA VAL A 64 -15.85 17.87 6.98
C VAL A 64 -16.35 16.41 7.13
N GLU A 65 -17.54 16.08 6.61
CA GLU A 65 -18.13 14.72 6.73
C GLU A 65 -17.49 13.73 5.74
N ASN A 66 -16.15 13.61 5.81
CA ASN A 66 -15.42 12.55 5.16
C ASN A 66 -15.85 11.19 5.74
N GLY A 67 -15.98 10.19 4.86
CA GLY A 67 -16.27 8.81 5.25
C GLY A 67 -15.29 8.30 6.31
N PHE A 68 -15.77 7.42 7.20
CA PHE A 68 -14.97 6.92 8.31
C PHE A 68 -13.93 5.88 7.85
N TYR A 69 -12.77 6.35 7.38
CA TYR A 69 -11.63 5.54 6.92
C TYR A 69 -10.69 5.10 8.07
N GLY A 70 -11.26 4.52 9.13
CA GLY A 70 -10.52 3.95 10.26
C GLY A 70 -9.74 4.98 11.09
N PHE A 71 -8.88 4.49 12.00
CA PHE A 71 -8.13 5.34 12.95
C PHE A 71 -6.70 5.73 12.52
N SER A 72 -6.31 5.48 11.27
CA SER A 72 -4.89 5.54 10.84
C SER A 72 -4.54 6.63 9.82
N ALA A 73 -5.42 7.59 9.53
CA ALA A 73 -5.21 8.63 8.52
C ALA A 73 -4.14 9.70 8.86
N SER A 74 -3.29 9.45 9.86
CA SER A 74 -2.17 10.33 10.24
C SER A 74 -1.08 9.55 10.98
N LYS A 75 -0.26 8.77 10.25
CA LYS A 75 1.05 8.32 10.72
C LYS A 75 1.99 7.84 9.60
N GLY A 76 2.85 8.75 9.18
CA GLY A 76 4.11 8.54 8.48
C GLY A 76 5.05 9.66 8.90
N GLU A 77 6.36 9.41 8.86
CA GLU A 77 7.43 10.36 9.23
C GLU A 77 7.45 10.79 10.72
N ASP A 78 8.23 10.06 11.52
CA ASP A 78 8.74 10.44 12.85
C ASP A 78 10.27 10.12 12.86
N GLU A 79 11.13 11.05 12.43
CA GLU A 79 12.60 11.01 12.67
C GLU A 79 13.09 12.40 13.14
N ASP A 80 14.22 12.44 13.86
CA ASP A 80 14.71 13.61 14.62
C ASP A 80 15.11 14.83 13.76
N ALA A 81 14.71 16.04 14.17
CA ALA A 81 15.64 17.00 14.83
C ALA A 81 15.06 18.42 15.11
N SER A 82 15.39 18.94 16.30
CA SER A 82 15.62 20.36 16.67
C SER A 82 14.60 21.49 16.37
N MET A 83 14.30 22.27 17.41
CA MET A 83 13.58 23.55 17.39
C MET A 83 14.20 24.62 16.48
N ALA A 84 13.37 25.33 15.71
CA ALA A 84 13.52 26.74 15.39
C ALA A 84 12.14 27.38 15.18
N ASP A 85 11.96 28.60 15.66
CA ASP A 85 10.74 29.40 15.54
C ASP A 85 10.92 30.41 14.41
N GLU A 86 10.10 30.38 13.36
CA GLU A 86 9.85 31.53 12.49
C GLU A 86 8.56 31.32 11.70
N ALA A 87 7.85 32.41 11.40
CA ALA A 87 6.50 32.38 10.83
C ALA A 87 6.43 33.19 9.53
N ASP A 88 5.71 32.66 8.53
CA ASP A 88 5.13 33.45 7.45
C ASP A 88 3.78 32.85 6.99
N ASP A 89 2.95 33.68 6.36
CA ASP A 89 1.59 33.35 5.89
C ASP A 89 1.56 33.28 4.36
N GLY A 90 0.77 32.36 3.78
CA GLY A 90 0.90 32.05 2.35
C GLY A 90 -0.01 30.97 1.77
N PHE A 91 -1.25 30.82 2.25
CA PHE A 91 -2.18 29.86 1.63
C PHE A 91 -2.65 30.34 0.24
N ILE A 92 -2.37 29.54 -0.80
CA ILE A 92 -2.80 29.76 -2.19
C ILE A 92 -3.68 28.58 -2.63
N GLY A 93 -4.78 28.86 -3.34
CA GLY A 93 -5.41 27.86 -4.22
C GLY A 93 -6.82 27.39 -3.85
N GLU A 94 -7.79 28.30 -3.77
CA GLU A 94 -9.22 27.97 -3.86
C GLU A 94 -9.63 27.90 -5.36
N GLU A 95 -9.74 26.71 -5.96
CA GLU A 95 -10.55 26.46 -7.18
C GLU A 95 -10.64 24.96 -7.58
N LEU A 96 -11.64 24.22 -7.09
CA LEU A 96 -12.49 23.32 -7.90
C LEU A 96 -13.71 22.78 -7.11
N GLU A 97 -14.62 22.10 -7.81
CA GLU A 97 -15.81 21.38 -7.30
C GLU A 97 -16.91 22.22 -6.63
N ALA A 98 -17.47 23.16 -7.40
CA ALA A 98 -18.78 23.77 -7.12
C ALA A 98 -19.68 23.78 -8.39
N ALA A 99 -19.89 22.62 -9.02
CA ALA A 99 -20.81 22.48 -10.16
C ALA A 99 -21.41 21.06 -10.25
N LEU A 100 -22.67 20.98 -10.70
CA LEU A 100 -23.55 19.80 -10.74
C LEU A 100 -24.07 19.39 -9.34
N ASP A 101 -25.39 19.29 -9.07
CA ASP A 101 -26.54 19.18 -9.99
C ASP A 101 -27.74 20.03 -9.52
N ASN A 102 -28.36 20.75 -10.47
CA ASN A 102 -29.82 20.87 -10.58
C ASN A 102 -30.19 21.35 -12.00
N SER A 103 -30.81 20.49 -12.81
CA SER A 103 -31.21 20.85 -14.18
C SER A 103 -32.67 20.54 -14.53
N THR A 104 -33.56 21.53 -14.41
CA THR A 104 -34.79 21.68 -15.21
C THR A 104 -35.19 23.17 -15.29
N ALA A 105 -35.76 23.72 -16.36
CA ALA A 105 -35.90 23.26 -17.76
C ALA A 105 -36.26 24.47 -18.64
N LYS A 106 -36.12 24.38 -19.98
CA LYS A 106 -37.03 25.08 -20.92
C LYS A 106 -37.01 24.62 -22.39
N GLU A 107 -38.23 24.50 -22.94
CA GLU A 107 -38.66 24.76 -24.32
C GLU A 107 -37.80 24.35 -25.54
N LYS A 108 -38.29 23.36 -26.31
CA LYS A 108 -38.31 23.41 -27.79
C LYS A 108 -39.68 22.94 -28.33
N LYS A 109 -40.07 23.43 -29.52
CA LYS A 109 -41.39 23.20 -30.16
C LYS A 109 -41.35 22.12 -31.25
N LYS A 110 -42.45 21.36 -31.34
CA LYS A 110 -43.05 20.70 -32.52
C LYS A 110 -42.17 19.87 -33.48
N SER A 111 -42.56 18.60 -33.67
CA SER A 111 -43.15 18.11 -34.93
C SER A 111 -43.79 16.72 -34.76
N ASN A 112 -44.62 16.28 -35.72
CA ASN A 112 -45.43 15.06 -35.65
C ASN A 112 -44.69 13.83 -36.19
N LYS A 113 -44.99 12.61 -35.68
CA LYS A 113 -45.86 11.63 -36.37
C LYS A 113 -46.13 10.35 -35.56
N ASP A 114 -47.31 9.75 -35.80
CA ASP A 114 -47.66 8.31 -35.90
C ASP A 114 -46.92 7.32 -34.95
N LYS A 115 -47.53 6.46 -34.11
CA LYS A 115 -48.72 5.60 -34.31
C LYS A 115 -49.01 4.66 -33.11
N ASP A 116 -50.26 4.16 -33.03
CA ASP A 116 -50.74 2.83 -32.55
C ASP A 116 -50.28 2.19 -31.21
N GLY A 117 -51.26 1.80 -30.36
CA GLY A 117 -51.20 0.44 -29.76
C GLY A 117 -51.71 0.10 -28.34
N LYS A 118 -52.99 0.37 -27.97
CA LYS A 118 -53.75 -0.32 -26.87
C LYS A 118 -53.21 -0.22 -25.41
N SER A 119 -53.99 -0.50 -24.35
CA SER A 119 -55.44 -0.40 -24.10
C SER A 119 -55.76 -0.55 -22.59
N GLU A 120 -56.68 0.27 -22.07
CA GLU A 120 -57.56 -0.03 -20.90
C GLU A 120 -56.91 -0.13 -19.48
N HIS A 121 -57.58 0.21 -18.35
CA HIS A 121 -58.94 0.74 -18.14
C HIS A 121 -59.13 1.50 -16.80
N LYS A 122 -59.93 2.59 -16.81
CA LYS A 122 -60.70 3.17 -15.67
C LYS A 122 -59.87 3.71 -14.46
N LYS A 123 -60.39 4.60 -13.58
CA LYS A 123 -61.78 5.07 -13.38
C LYS A 123 -61.86 6.56 -12.97
N ASP A 124 -63.06 7.11 -13.03
CA ASP A 124 -63.44 8.52 -13.00
C ASP A 124 -63.25 9.26 -11.65
N LYS A 125 -62.97 10.58 -11.73
CA LYS A 125 -63.97 11.62 -11.37
C LYS A 125 -63.57 13.01 -11.91
N LYS A 126 -64.57 13.88 -12.11
CA LYS A 126 -64.45 15.13 -12.89
C LYS A 126 -65.34 16.22 -12.27
N ALA A 127 -64.82 17.45 -12.17
CA ALA A 127 -65.56 18.74 -12.20
C ALA A 127 -66.68 18.99 -11.15
N SER A 128 -67.13 20.23 -10.90
CA SER A 128 -66.54 21.59 -11.01
C SER A 128 -67.55 22.59 -10.40
N LYS A 129 -67.11 23.79 -10.00
CA LYS A 129 -67.61 25.07 -10.55
C LYS A 129 -67.02 26.31 -9.86
N GLU A 130 -66.77 27.34 -10.67
CA GLU A 130 -66.72 28.76 -10.27
C GLU A 130 -68.18 29.27 -10.10
N SER A 131 -68.53 30.49 -9.68
CA SER A 131 -67.81 31.77 -9.61
C SER A 131 -68.57 32.74 -8.68
N GLY A 132 -67.91 33.72 -8.08
CA GLY A 132 -68.58 34.83 -7.40
C GLY A 132 -67.60 35.97 -7.09
N ALA A 133 -67.90 37.18 -7.57
CA ALA A 133 -67.05 38.35 -7.38
C ALA A 133 -67.35 39.09 -6.06
N ALA A 134 -66.45 39.98 -5.66
CA ALA A 134 -66.51 40.68 -4.38
C ALA A 134 -67.36 41.96 -4.41
N GLU A 135 -67.79 42.39 -3.22
CA GLU A 135 -68.03 43.81 -2.93
C GLU A 135 -67.59 44.12 -1.49
N GLU A 136 -67.12 45.33 -1.23
CA GLU A 136 -66.37 45.65 0.00
C GLU A 136 -67.27 46.12 1.16
N LYS A 137 -66.93 45.67 2.39
CA LYS A 137 -67.14 46.48 3.59
C LYS A 137 -65.84 46.63 4.36
N SER A 138 -65.51 47.88 4.66
CA SER A 138 -64.21 48.30 5.16
C SER A 138 -64.16 48.39 6.69
N SER A 139 -62.92 48.57 7.18
CA SER A 139 -62.54 49.05 8.52
C SER A 139 -62.28 48.03 9.64
N ALA A 140 -61.36 48.44 10.52
CA ALA A 140 -61.15 47.96 11.89
C ALA A 140 -60.68 46.52 12.17
N LEU A 141 -59.66 45.99 11.46
CA LEU A 141 -58.77 44.95 12.05
C LEU A 141 -57.35 44.80 11.43
N ALA A 142 -56.94 45.63 10.47
CA ALA A 142 -55.65 45.55 9.78
C ALA A 142 -54.42 46.04 10.61
N GLY A 143 -54.39 45.75 11.91
CA GLY A 143 -53.35 46.21 12.85
C GLY A 143 -52.64 45.11 13.66
N LEU A 144 -53.11 43.86 13.62
CA LEU A 144 -52.71 42.80 14.58
C LEU A 144 -52.28 41.48 13.91
N ASN A 145 -51.33 41.51 12.95
CA ASN A 145 -50.63 40.27 12.55
C ASN A 145 -49.23 40.48 11.93
N ALA A 146 -48.33 41.13 12.68
CA ALA A 146 -46.90 41.23 12.32
C ALA A 146 -45.98 40.36 13.22
N ASN A 147 -46.48 39.87 14.36
CA ASN A 147 -45.70 39.10 15.35
C ASN A 147 -45.59 37.60 15.06
N SER A 148 -46.48 37.03 14.24
CA SER A 148 -46.74 35.58 14.17
C SER A 148 -45.48 34.69 14.18
N SER A 149 -44.57 34.79 13.19
CA SER A 149 -43.38 33.93 13.16
C SER A 149 -42.39 34.21 14.29
N ARG A 150 -42.01 35.46 14.54
CA ARG A 150 -41.01 35.80 15.59
C ARG A 150 -41.48 35.44 17.01
N GLU A 151 -42.77 35.57 17.29
CA GLU A 151 -43.35 35.19 18.58
C GLU A 151 -43.62 33.67 18.67
N ALA A 152 -43.93 33.00 17.55
CA ALA A 152 -44.00 31.54 17.49
C ALA A 152 -42.62 30.88 17.69
N HIS A 153 -41.56 31.36 17.02
CA HIS A 153 -40.18 30.91 17.28
C HIS A 153 -39.77 31.18 18.73
N ALA A 154 -40.13 32.33 19.32
CA ALA A 154 -39.83 32.61 20.72
C ALA A 154 -40.53 31.61 21.66
N LYS A 155 -41.79 31.27 21.39
CA LYS A 155 -42.56 30.27 22.16
C LYS A 155 -42.05 28.84 21.91
N GLN A 156 -41.69 28.47 20.68
CA GLN A 156 -41.02 27.19 20.38
C GLN A 156 -39.66 27.09 21.08
N LYS A 157 -38.85 28.15 21.07
CA LYS A 157 -37.53 28.18 21.73
C LYS A 157 -37.65 28.15 23.26
N ALA A 158 -38.69 28.79 23.82
CA ALA A 158 -39.04 28.67 25.23
C ALA A 158 -39.47 27.24 25.58
N LEU A 159 -40.43 26.66 24.84
CA LEU A 159 -40.88 25.26 25.01
C LEU A 159 -39.75 24.25 24.79
N ALA A 160 -38.81 24.52 23.88
CA ALA A 160 -37.62 23.69 23.67
C ALA A 160 -36.65 23.81 24.85
N LYS A 161 -36.45 25.00 25.42
CA LYS A 161 -35.64 25.19 26.64
C LYS A 161 -36.30 24.52 27.85
N GLU A 162 -37.62 24.63 28.00
CA GLU A 162 -38.42 23.98 29.04
C GLU A 162 -38.35 22.44 28.91
N ARG A 163 -38.57 21.89 27.70
CA ARG A 163 -38.36 20.46 27.37
C ARG A 163 -36.92 19.98 27.48
N LYS A 164 -35.93 20.89 27.47
CA LYS A 164 -34.50 20.59 27.71
C LYS A 164 -34.22 20.56 29.22
N ALA A 165 -34.75 21.52 29.98
CA ALA A 165 -34.64 21.59 31.43
C ALA A 165 -35.38 20.43 32.13
N ALA A 166 -36.51 19.98 31.59
CA ALA A 166 -37.27 18.83 32.08
C ALA A 166 -36.64 17.45 31.77
N ARG A 167 -35.42 17.39 31.22
CA ARG A 167 -34.71 16.11 30.99
C ARG A 167 -33.95 15.66 32.24
N PRO A 168 -33.86 14.34 32.51
CA PRO A 168 -32.95 13.84 33.54
C PRO A 168 -31.51 14.28 33.23
N ASN A 169 -30.78 14.73 34.26
CA ASN A 169 -29.46 15.36 34.21
C ASN A 169 -29.36 16.67 33.42
N ALA A 170 -30.44 17.43 33.18
CA ALA A 170 -30.40 18.66 32.37
C ALA A 170 -29.28 19.65 32.77
N GLU A 171 -29.15 19.95 34.06
CA GLU A 171 -28.14 20.87 34.60
C GLU A 171 -26.71 20.38 34.34
N ILE A 172 -26.47 19.09 34.58
CA ILE A 172 -25.15 18.47 34.38
C ILE A 172 -24.82 18.36 32.89
N MET A 173 -25.81 18.14 32.02
CA MET A 173 -25.63 18.21 30.56
C MET A 173 -25.37 19.64 30.05
N GLU A 174 -25.69 20.69 30.82
CA GLU A 174 -25.32 22.07 30.50
C GLU A 174 -23.89 22.35 30.97
N GLN A 175 -23.53 21.99 32.22
CA GLN A 175 -22.16 22.06 32.76
C GLN A 175 -21.14 21.30 31.90
N LEU A 176 -21.45 20.06 31.50
CA LEU A 176 -20.59 19.25 30.64
C LEU A 176 -20.34 19.89 29.27
N LYS A 177 -21.29 20.69 28.75
CA LYS A 177 -21.11 21.41 27.48
C LYS A 177 -20.28 22.68 27.65
N GLU A 178 -20.41 23.40 28.76
CA GLU A 178 -19.52 24.50 29.08
C GLU A 178 -18.06 24.06 29.25
N LEU A 179 -17.83 22.91 29.90
CA LEU A 179 -16.50 22.30 29.99
C LEU A 179 -15.99 21.84 28.62
N TRP A 180 -16.86 21.23 27.81
CA TRP A 180 -16.50 20.74 26.48
C TRP A 180 -16.12 21.85 25.49
N GLU A 181 -16.87 22.95 25.43
CA GLU A 181 -16.55 24.05 24.52
C GLU A 181 -15.22 24.70 24.90
N LYS A 182 -14.93 24.87 26.20
CA LYS A 182 -13.61 25.29 26.68
C LYS A 182 -12.53 24.30 26.23
N LEU A 183 -12.73 23.00 26.47
CA LEU A 183 -11.79 21.92 26.11
C LEU A 183 -11.59 21.73 24.59
N ARG A 184 -12.52 22.21 23.76
CA ARG A 184 -12.49 22.15 22.29
C ARG A 184 -11.67 23.28 21.66
N LEU A 185 -11.55 24.43 22.33
CA LEU A 185 -10.82 25.61 21.85
C LEU A 185 -9.29 25.41 21.93
N LYS A 186 -8.70 24.82 20.88
CA LYS A 186 -7.28 24.43 20.82
C LYS A 186 -6.27 25.52 21.22
N ALA A 187 -6.54 26.79 20.90
CA ALA A 187 -5.56 27.88 20.97
C ALA A 187 -5.41 28.53 22.36
N ASN A 188 -6.43 28.47 23.21
CA ASN A 188 -6.53 29.32 24.41
C ASN A 188 -6.59 28.52 25.73
N VAL A 189 -6.02 27.31 25.78
CA VAL A 189 -6.08 26.44 26.96
C VAL A 189 -4.71 25.79 27.21
N SER A 190 -4.06 26.21 28.31
CA SER A 190 -2.79 25.68 28.79
C SER A 190 -2.89 24.20 29.20
N ALA A 191 -1.75 23.55 29.45
CA ALA A 191 -1.73 22.15 29.88
C ALA A 191 -2.42 21.94 31.25
N GLU A 192 -2.29 22.91 32.16
CA GLU A 192 -2.85 22.84 33.51
C GLU A 192 -4.37 23.08 33.50
N GLU A 193 -4.84 24.12 32.79
CA GLU A 193 -6.28 24.35 32.59
C GLU A 193 -6.93 23.19 31.85
N ARG A 194 -6.23 22.59 30.86
CA ARG A 194 -6.73 21.41 30.15
C ARG A 194 -6.91 20.22 31.08
N LYS A 195 -5.97 20.00 32.00
CA LYS A 195 -6.09 18.97 33.03
C LYS A 195 -7.26 19.25 33.96
N ASP A 196 -7.39 20.46 34.49
CA ASP A 196 -8.50 20.87 35.37
C ASP A 196 -9.88 20.69 34.69
N LEU A 197 -10.02 21.11 33.42
CA LEU A 197 -11.23 20.88 32.63
C LEU A 197 -11.55 19.39 32.44
N ILE A 198 -10.52 18.55 32.24
CA ILE A 198 -10.66 17.10 32.11
C ILE A 198 -11.08 16.47 33.44
N ASP A 199 -10.37 16.77 34.53
CA ASP A 199 -10.62 16.18 35.85
C ASP A 199 -12.03 16.54 36.36
N ARG A 200 -12.47 17.80 36.22
CA ARG A 200 -13.87 18.21 36.48
C ARG A 200 -14.89 17.52 35.56
N THR A 201 -14.53 17.25 34.31
CA THR A 201 -15.40 16.47 33.41
C THR A 201 -15.55 15.04 33.92
N PHE A 202 -14.48 14.42 34.41
CA PHE A 202 -14.51 13.09 35.03
C PHE A 202 -15.33 13.08 36.31
N GLU A 203 -15.19 14.06 37.20
CA GLU A 203 -15.99 14.19 38.43
C GLU A 203 -17.51 14.18 38.15
N LEU A 204 -17.95 14.82 37.06
CA LEU A 204 -19.38 14.91 36.69
C LEU A 204 -19.94 13.64 36.02
N VAL A 205 -19.12 12.83 35.34
CA VAL A 205 -19.59 11.62 34.61
C VAL A 205 -19.32 10.30 35.31
N THR A 206 -18.31 10.22 36.18
CA THR A 206 -17.88 8.95 36.80
C THR A 206 -19.00 8.32 37.64
N GLY A 207 -19.11 6.99 37.59
CA GLY A 207 -20.20 6.20 38.13
C GLY A 207 -21.50 6.24 37.30
N ARG A 208 -21.54 7.03 36.21
CA ARG A 208 -22.74 7.31 35.41
C ARG A 208 -22.47 7.39 33.91
N ILE A 209 -21.30 6.94 33.44
CA ILE A 209 -20.83 7.16 32.06
C ILE A 209 -21.83 6.59 31.03
N LYS A 210 -22.46 5.45 31.34
CA LYS A 210 -23.53 4.82 30.51
C LYS A 210 -24.70 5.78 30.18
N GLU A 211 -25.04 6.71 31.07
CA GLU A 211 -26.15 7.66 30.87
C GLU A 211 -25.89 8.72 29.80
N PHE A 212 -24.64 8.88 29.35
CA PHE A 212 -24.20 9.96 28.46
C PHE A 212 -23.67 9.46 27.12
N VAL A 213 -23.04 8.27 27.08
CA VAL A 213 -22.40 7.74 25.85
C VAL A 213 -23.36 7.37 24.72
N PHE A 214 -24.63 7.10 25.03
CA PHE A 214 -25.66 6.81 24.03
C PHE A 214 -26.41 8.08 23.53
N LYS A 215 -26.08 9.27 24.05
CA LYS A 215 -26.69 10.54 23.66
C LYS A 215 -25.75 11.33 22.75
N HIS A 216 -26.22 11.65 21.54
CA HIS A 216 -25.44 12.36 20.51
C HIS A 216 -24.71 13.62 21.00
N ASP A 217 -25.35 14.37 21.90
CA ASP A 217 -24.92 15.68 22.38
C ASP A 217 -24.02 15.64 23.63
N THR A 218 -23.80 14.46 24.23
CA THR A 218 -22.91 14.29 25.39
C THR A 218 -21.82 13.24 25.18
N VAL A 219 -22.00 12.30 24.24
CA VAL A 219 -20.91 11.36 23.85
C VAL A 219 -19.69 12.10 23.29
N ARG A 220 -19.88 13.21 22.56
CA ARG A 220 -18.78 14.07 22.08
C ARG A 220 -17.97 14.72 23.22
N VAL A 221 -18.57 14.92 24.40
CA VAL A 221 -17.89 15.44 25.60
C VAL A 221 -16.90 14.42 26.14
N ILE A 222 -17.38 13.20 26.40
CA ILE A 222 -16.57 12.08 26.91
C ILE A 222 -15.47 11.73 25.90
N GLN A 223 -15.76 11.80 24.61
CA GLN A 223 -14.80 11.62 23.53
C GLN A 223 -13.71 12.71 23.44
N SER A 224 -13.95 13.92 23.93
CA SER A 224 -12.91 14.96 24.05
C SER A 224 -12.08 14.75 25.32
N ALA A 225 -12.71 14.46 26.46
CA ALA A 225 -11.99 14.12 27.69
C ALA A 225 -11.06 12.91 27.48
N LEU A 226 -11.55 11.84 26.86
CA LEU A 226 -10.75 10.66 26.51
C LEU A 226 -9.64 10.94 25.48
N LYS A 227 -9.84 11.90 24.55
CA LYS A 227 -8.82 12.27 23.56
C LYS A 227 -7.59 12.89 24.22
N TYR A 228 -7.80 13.72 25.26
CA TYR A 228 -6.79 14.57 25.88
C TYR A 228 -6.34 14.12 27.28
N THR A 229 -7.03 13.18 27.95
CA THR A 229 -6.50 12.63 29.21
C THR A 229 -5.20 11.88 28.98
N HIS A 230 -4.24 12.12 29.86
CA HIS A 230 -2.97 11.39 29.94
C HIS A 230 -3.00 10.27 31.00
N SER A 231 -4.02 10.23 31.87
CA SER A 231 -4.17 9.20 32.91
C SER A 231 -4.71 7.90 32.30
N MET A 232 -3.97 6.80 32.43
CA MET A 232 -4.48 5.47 32.01
C MET A 232 -5.63 5.02 32.92
N ASP A 233 -5.60 5.37 34.21
CA ASP A 233 -6.65 4.94 35.15
C ASP A 233 -7.99 5.62 34.85
N GLN A 234 -8.00 6.87 34.38
CA GLN A 234 -9.20 7.51 33.82
C GLN A 234 -9.75 6.76 32.59
N ARG A 235 -8.88 6.16 31.75
CA ARG A 235 -9.30 5.31 30.63
C ARG A 235 -9.83 3.95 31.09
N ARG A 236 -9.23 3.36 32.12
CA ARG A 236 -9.71 2.11 32.75
C ARG A 236 -11.07 2.30 33.41
N ILE A 237 -11.29 3.40 34.13
CA ILE A 237 -12.60 3.74 34.72
C ILE A 237 -13.67 3.82 33.64
N ILE A 238 -13.43 4.54 32.52
CA ILE A 238 -14.34 4.54 31.37
C ILE A 238 -14.60 3.11 30.87
N ALA A 239 -13.56 2.31 30.66
CA ALA A 239 -13.71 0.97 30.10
C ALA A 239 -14.44 -0.01 31.04
N GLN A 240 -14.22 0.10 32.35
CA GLN A 240 -14.87 -0.72 33.36
C GLN A 240 -16.34 -0.32 33.56
N GLU A 241 -16.66 0.98 33.53
CA GLU A 241 -18.05 1.46 33.54
C GLU A 241 -18.82 1.09 32.26
N LEU A 242 -18.17 1.04 31.10
CA LEU A 242 -18.81 0.70 29.83
C LEU A 242 -18.89 -0.80 29.56
N LYS A 243 -18.45 -1.64 30.50
CA LYS A 243 -18.57 -3.09 30.41
C LYS A 243 -20.05 -3.52 30.30
N GLY A 244 -20.31 -4.42 29.36
CA GLY A 244 -21.62 -4.86 28.89
C GLY A 244 -22.20 -4.05 27.73
N GLU A 245 -21.61 -2.87 27.40
CA GLU A 245 -22.15 -1.95 26.40
C GLU A 245 -21.32 -1.88 25.11
N PHE A 246 -20.12 -2.47 25.03
CA PHE A 246 -19.19 -2.22 23.91
C PHE A 246 -19.79 -2.64 22.56
N LYS A 247 -20.62 -3.69 22.54
CA LYS A 247 -21.42 -4.05 21.36
C LYS A 247 -22.35 -2.91 20.90
N GLY A 248 -23.18 -2.38 21.80
CA GLY A 248 -24.13 -1.31 21.47
C GLY A 248 -23.45 0.01 21.12
N LEU A 249 -22.30 0.29 21.75
CA LEU A 249 -21.46 1.43 21.44
C LEU A 249 -20.80 1.31 20.04
N ALA A 250 -20.46 0.10 19.58
CA ALA A 250 -19.91 -0.12 18.24
C ALA A 250 -20.96 0.08 17.15
N GLU A 251 -22.21 -0.31 17.43
CA GLU A 251 -23.35 -0.18 16.51
C GLU A 251 -23.84 1.28 16.38
N GLY A 252 -23.53 2.17 17.34
CA GLY A 252 -23.98 3.58 17.30
C GLY A 252 -23.09 4.52 16.47
N LYS A 253 -23.66 5.19 15.44
CA LYS A 253 -22.99 6.16 14.51
C LYS A 253 -21.99 7.10 15.19
N TYR A 254 -22.30 7.59 16.39
CA TYR A 254 -21.44 8.50 17.15
C TYR A 254 -20.68 7.81 18.30
N ALA A 255 -21.26 6.78 18.91
CA ALA A 255 -20.66 6.06 20.03
C ALA A 255 -19.41 5.26 19.64
N LYS A 256 -19.33 4.80 18.39
CA LYS A 256 -18.18 4.08 17.84
C LYS A 256 -16.85 4.84 18.01
N PHE A 257 -16.88 6.17 17.94
CA PHE A 257 -15.72 7.05 18.13
C PHE A 257 -15.24 7.18 19.59
N LEU A 258 -15.91 6.49 20.54
CA LEU A 258 -15.42 6.30 21.89
C LEU A 258 -14.60 5.00 22.01
N ILE A 259 -15.13 3.88 21.48
CA ILE A 259 -14.40 2.60 21.40
C ILE A 259 -13.09 2.78 20.64
N ALA A 260 -13.15 3.50 19.51
CA ALA A 260 -12.01 4.02 18.76
C ALA A 260 -10.80 4.38 19.62
N LYS A 261 -11.01 5.30 20.57
CA LYS A 261 -9.96 5.90 21.40
C LYS A 261 -9.55 5.00 22.55
N LEU A 262 -10.45 4.13 23.03
CA LEU A 262 -10.12 3.07 23.99
C LEU A 262 -9.28 1.95 23.34
N LEU A 263 -9.50 1.65 22.06
CA LEU A 263 -8.68 0.72 21.28
C LEU A 263 -7.31 1.33 20.96
N GLU A 264 -7.30 2.52 20.35
CA GLU A 264 -6.10 3.30 20.00
C GLU A 264 -5.20 3.49 21.23
N LYS A 265 -5.74 4.08 22.30
CA LYS A 265 -4.96 4.59 23.45
C LYS A 265 -5.10 3.79 24.75
N GLY A 266 -5.90 2.72 24.76
CA GLY A 266 -6.01 1.84 25.92
C GLY A 266 -4.86 0.84 26.03
N ASP A 267 -4.72 0.24 27.20
CA ASP A 267 -3.81 -0.86 27.46
C ASP A 267 -4.41 -2.23 27.13
N ALA A 268 -3.69 -3.31 27.43
CA ALA A 268 -4.15 -4.67 27.17
C ALA A 268 -5.41 -5.06 27.97
N GLU A 269 -5.67 -4.45 29.14
CA GLU A 269 -6.89 -4.69 29.92
C GLU A 269 -8.10 -4.09 29.19
N ILE A 270 -8.03 -2.79 28.85
CA ILE A 270 -9.09 -2.08 28.13
C ILE A 270 -9.41 -2.77 26.79
N ARG A 271 -8.37 -3.13 26.04
CA ARG A 271 -8.50 -3.85 24.75
C ARG A 271 -9.10 -5.24 24.94
N GLY A 272 -8.71 -5.95 26.00
CA GLY A 272 -9.26 -7.25 26.37
C GLY A 272 -10.76 -7.19 26.69
N LEU A 273 -11.20 -6.20 27.47
CA LEU A 273 -12.61 -5.98 27.80
C LEU A 273 -13.48 -5.76 26.55
N ILE A 274 -13.03 -4.92 25.61
CA ILE A 274 -13.75 -4.62 24.36
C ILE A 274 -13.85 -5.87 23.49
N ILE A 275 -12.73 -6.55 23.25
CA ILE A 275 -12.68 -7.76 22.41
C ILE A 275 -13.53 -8.89 23.01
N GLN A 276 -13.57 -9.02 24.35
CA GLN A 276 -14.38 -10.03 25.03
C GLN A 276 -15.89 -9.91 24.75
N GLU A 277 -16.39 -8.70 24.49
CA GLU A 277 -17.81 -8.44 24.18
C GLU A 277 -18.15 -8.56 22.69
N PHE A 278 -17.15 -8.59 21.81
CA PHE A 278 -17.35 -8.87 20.38
C PHE A 278 -17.53 -10.38 20.11
N TYR A 279 -17.03 -11.25 20.99
CA TYR A 279 -17.30 -12.69 20.93
C TYR A 279 -18.80 -13.00 21.08
N GLY A 280 -19.27 -14.01 20.35
CA GLY A 280 -20.69 -14.35 20.15
C GLY A 280 -21.45 -13.35 19.26
N ASN A 281 -20.80 -12.30 18.77
CA ASN A 281 -21.41 -11.20 18.01
C ASN A 281 -20.72 -10.88 16.68
N VAL A 282 -19.58 -11.50 16.35
CA VAL A 282 -18.74 -11.17 15.19
C VAL A 282 -19.54 -11.17 13.89
N ARG A 283 -20.32 -12.23 13.65
CA ARG A 283 -21.15 -12.41 12.44
C ARG A 283 -22.21 -11.31 12.25
N ARG A 284 -22.67 -10.69 13.35
CA ARG A 284 -23.57 -9.52 13.34
C ARG A 284 -22.79 -8.23 13.14
N LEU A 285 -21.70 -8.04 13.88
CA LEU A 285 -20.89 -6.82 13.87
C LEU A 285 -20.25 -6.58 12.50
N ILE A 286 -19.65 -7.60 11.87
CA ILE A 286 -19.03 -7.49 10.53
C ILE A 286 -20.02 -7.12 9.43
N ASN A 287 -21.32 -7.40 9.64
CA ASN A 287 -22.39 -7.11 8.70
C ASN A 287 -23.07 -5.74 8.92
N HIS A 288 -22.79 -5.07 10.03
CA HIS A 288 -23.44 -3.82 10.46
C HIS A 288 -22.70 -2.59 9.92
N PRO A 289 -23.38 -1.56 9.36
CA PRO A 289 -22.72 -0.42 8.72
C PRO A 289 -21.67 0.31 9.57
N GLU A 290 -21.97 0.53 10.85
CA GLU A 290 -21.06 1.24 11.78
C GLU A 290 -20.03 0.30 12.46
N ALA A 291 -20.48 -0.81 13.06
CA ALA A 291 -19.65 -1.68 13.88
C ALA A 291 -18.66 -2.54 13.09
N SER A 292 -18.88 -2.78 11.79
CA SER A 292 -17.99 -3.60 10.95
C SER A 292 -16.59 -3.01 10.87
N TRP A 293 -16.49 -1.69 10.69
CA TRP A 293 -15.23 -0.94 10.69
C TRP A 293 -14.52 -1.01 12.05
N ILE A 294 -15.27 -0.95 13.16
CA ILE A 294 -14.70 -1.07 14.51
C ILE A 294 -14.14 -2.48 14.73
N LEU A 295 -14.87 -3.50 14.27
CA LEU A 295 -14.43 -4.90 14.34
C LEU A 295 -13.18 -5.14 13.47
N ASP A 296 -13.13 -4.63 12.24
CA ASP A 296 -11.95 -4.80 11.38
C ASP A 296 -10.75 -3.94 11.84
N ASP A 297 -10.92 -2.72 12.37
CA ASP A 297 -9.81 -2.00 13.01
C ASP A 297 -9.30 -2.72 14.26
N THR A 298 -10.20 -3.33 15.04
CA THR A 298 -9.83 -4.21 16.17
C THR A 298 -9.04 -5.43 15.68
N TYR A 299 -9.51 -6.11 14.63
CA TYR A 299 -8.86 -7.26 14.02
C TYR A 299 -7.50 -6.90 13.42
N ARG A 300 -7.40 -5.77 12.69
CA ARG A 300 -6.18 -5.27 12.04
C ARG A 300 -5.14 -4.86 13.08
N GLN A 301 -5.46 -3.84 13.89
CA GLN A 301 -4.48 -3.04 14.63
C GLN A 301 -4.24 -3.52 16.07
N VAL A 302 -5.22 -4.18 16.70
CA VAL A 302 -5.27 -4.30 18.17
C VAL A 302 -5.25 -5.73 18.69
N ALA A 303 -5.97 -6.64 18.02
CA ALA A 303 -6.11 -8.02 18.46
C ALA A 303 -4.78 -8.79 18.40
N THR A 304 -4.45 -9.49 19.48
CA THR A 304 -3.36 -10.48 19.51
C THR A 304 -3.65 -11.66 18.57
N PRO A 305 -2.66 -12.47 18.14
CA PRO A 305 -2.89 -13.59 17.22
C PRO A 305 -4.00 -14.56 17.68
N ALA A 306 -4.03 -14.89 18.97
CA ALA A 306 -5.08 -15.70 19.60
C ALA A 306 -6.47 -15.03 19.52
N GLN A 307 -6.55 -13.73 19.78
CA GLN A 307 -7.81 -12.98 19.65
C GLN A 307 -8.27 -12.89 18.19
N LYS A 308 -7.35 -12.71 17.23
CA LYS A 308 -7.66 -12.76 15.79
C LYS A 308 -8.22 -14.14 15.41
N ALA A 309 -7.56 -15.22 15.83
CA ALA A 309 -8.00 -16.58 15.55
C ALA A 309 -9.44 -16.84 16.08
N ARG A 310 -9.75 -16.45 17.32
CA ARG A 310 -11.12 -16.54 17.87
C ARG A 310 -12.14 -15.76 17.05
N LEU A 311 -11.84 -14.51 16.70
CA LEU A 311 -12.74 -13.66 15.90
C LEU A 311 -12.97 -14.26 14.50
N LEU A 312 -11.91 -14.79 13.87
CA LEU A 312 -11.98 -15.40 12.54
C LEU A 312 -12.74 -16.74 12.56
N ARG A 313 -12.46 -17.62 13.54
CA ARG A 313 -13.17 -18.90 13.73
C ARG A 313 -14.67 -18.68 13.95
N GLU A 314 -15.05 -17.66 14.72
CA GLU A 314 -16.47 -17.33 14.93
C GLU A 314 -17.19 -16.93 13.62
N TRP A 315 -16.48 -16.32 12.67
CA TRP A 315 -17.08 -15.89 11.41
C TRP A 315 -17.32 -17.05 10.42
N TYR A 316 -16.62 -18.18 10.56
CA TYR A 316 -16.80 -19.37 9.70
C TYR A 316 -18.18 -20.03 9.79
N GLY A 317 -18.94 -19.84 10.88
CA GLY A 317 -20.22 -20.52 11.05
C GLY A 317 -20.92 -20.26 12.37
N PRO A 318 -22.26 -20.44 12.44
CA PRO A 318 -23.04 -20.26 13.66
C PRO A 318 -22.63 -21.17 14.83
N GLU A 319 -22.14 -22.37 14.55
CA GLU A 319 -21.66 -23.34 15.55
C GLU A 319 -20.48 -22.80 16.37
N PHE A 320 -19.65 -21.92 15.79
CA PHE A 320 -18.49 -21.34 16.46
C PHE A 320 -18.82 -20.13 17.34
N SER A 321 -20.04 -19.59 17.27
CA SER A 321 -20.48 -18.46 18.12
C SER A 321 -21.20 -18.88 19.39
N ILE A 322 -21.58 -20.16 19.52
CA ILE A 322 -22.46 -20.63 20.59
C ILE A 322 -21.68 -21.60 21.48
N LYS A 323 -21.50 -21.23 22.75
CA LYS A 323 -20.79 -22.05 23.74
C LYS A 323 -21.42 -23.44 23.87
N GLY A 324 -20.58 -24.48 23.88
CA GLY A 324 -21.04 -25.87 23.94
C GLY A 324 -21.61 -26.45 22.63
N LEU A 325 -21.50 -25.74 21.49
CA LEU A 325 -21.88 -26.24 20.16
C LEU A 325 -20.69 -26.52 19.22
N GLY A 326 -19.46 -26.21 19.64
CA GLY A 326 -18.23 -26.55 18.96
C GLY A 326 -17.12 -26.97 19.93
N ASP A 327 -15.96 -27.39 19.41
CA ASP A 327 -14.80 -27.76 20.23
C ASP A 327 -14.26 -26.55 21.00
N ASP A 328 -14.58 -26.49 22.30
CA ASP A 328 -14.11 -25.48 23.26
C ASP A 328 -12.61 -25.69 23.64
N GLU A 329 -12.02 -26.87 23.37
CA GLU A 329 -10.60 -27.15 23.65
C GLU A 329 -9.61 -26.44 22.70
N ASP A 330 -10.05 -26.07 21.49
CA ASP A 330 -9.18 -25.54 20.42
C ASP A 330 -9.62 -24.15 19.91
N VAL A 331 -10.16 -23.32 20.82
CA VAL A 331 -10.75 -22.00 20.50
C VAL A 331 -9.78 -20.99 19.87
N ASP A 332 -8.47 -21.16 20.08
CA ASP A 332 -7.41 -20.31 19.53
C ASP A 332 -6.90 -20.75 18.15
N ASN A 333 -7.48 -21.80 17.56
CA ASN A 333 -7.16 -22.27 16.22
C ASN A 333 -8.13 -21.66 15.19
N SER A 334 -7.59 -21.09 14.11
CA SER A 334 -8.34 -20.59 12.95
C SER A 334 -7.75 -21.06 11.62
N ASP A 335 -7.12 -22.23 11.59
CA ASP A 335 -6.85 -22.94 10.34
C ASP A 335 -8.11 -23.72 9.94
N LEU A 336 -8.76 -23.27 8.87
CA LEU A 336 -10.04 -23.85 8.44
C LEU A 336 -9.90 -25.31 7.96
N ASN A 337 -8.74 -25.71 7.42
CA ASN A 337 -8.49 -27.13 7.12
C ASN A 337 -8.41 -27.94 8.41
N ALA A 338 -7.60 -27.51 9.38
CA ALA A 338 -7.41 -28.25 10.64
C ALA A 338 -8.71 -28.39 11.45
N ILE A 339 -9.61 -27.39 11.38
CA ILE A 339 -10.96 -27.47 11.96
C ILE A 339 -11.81 -28.52 11.23
N LEU A 340 -11.74 -28.57 9.90
CA LEU A 340 -12.58 -29.44 9.08
C LEU A 340 -12.08 -30.88 8.97
N GLU A 341 -10.78 -31.13 9.21
CA GLU A 341 -10.25 -32.50 9.40
C GLU A 341 -10.83 -33.16 10.66
N LYS A 342 -11.19 -32.38 11.69
CA LYS A 342 -11.85 -32.87 12.93
C LYS A 342 -13.36 -33.10 12.78
N SER A 343 -14.01 -32.47 11.81
CA SER A 343 -15.45 -32.63 11.53
C SER A 343 -15.73 -32.64 10.02
N PRO A 344 -15.29 -33.66 9.25
CA PRO A 344 -15.40 -33.68 7.79
C PRO A 344 -16.85 -33.59 7.29
N GLU A 345 -17.82 -34.06 8.07
CA GLU A 345 -19.25 -33.98 7.80
C GLU A 345 -19.79 -32.54 7.80
N LYS A 346 -19.15 -31.62 8.53
CA LYS A 346 -19.53 -30.19 8.57
C LYS A 346 -18.90 -29.35 7.47
N ARG A 347 -17.94 -29.90 6.70
CA ARG A 347 -17.23 -29.15 5.65
C ARG A 347 -18.17 -28.44 4.68
N LYS A 348 -19.19 -29.15 4.15
CA LYS A 348 -20.08 -28.53 3.16
C LYS A 348 -20.91 -27.37 3.78
N PRO A 349 -21.65 -27.55 4.89
CA PRO A 349 -22.32 -26.44 5.57
C PRO A 349 -21.43 -25.23 5.87
N ILE A 350 -20.21 -25.45 6.37
CA ILE A 350 -19.28 -24.37 6.73
C ILE A 350 -18.77 -23.62 5.49
N MET A 351 -18.36 -24.34 4.43
CA MET A 351 -17.91 -23.71 3.18
C MET A 351 -19.05 -22.97 2.48
N ASP A 352 -20.22 -23.62 2.32
CA ASP A 352 -21.42 -23.01 1.71
C ASP A 352 -21.85 -21.72 2.44
N TYR A 353 -21.68 -21.66 3.78
CA TYR A 353 -21.95 -20.47 4.59
C TYR A 353 -20.87 -19.39 4.44
N LEU A 354 -19.60 -19.77 4.48
CA LEU A 354 -18.48 -18.83 4.42
C LEU A 354 -18.37 -18.15 3.06
N GLU A 355 -18.64 -18.87 1.96
CA GLU A 355 -18.75 -18.30 0.61
C GLU A 355 -19.83 -17.19 0.54
N GLN A 356 -21.01 -17.45 1.12
CA GLN A 356 -22.08 -16.46 1.20
C GLN A 356 -21.68 -15.22 2.00
N GLN A 357 -20.91 -15.39 3.09
CA GLN A 357 -20.42 -14.26 3.90
C GLN A 357 -19.32 -13.45 3.20
N ILE A 358 -18.41 -14.11 2.50
CA ILE A 358 -17.38 -13.46 1.66
C ILE A 358 -18.08 -12.63 0.57
N ASN A 359 -18.97 -13.24 -0.19
CA ASN A 359 -19.72 -12.57 -1.27
C ASN A 359 -20.60 -11.43 -0.75
N GLN A 360 -21.19 -11.55 0.45
CA GLN A 360 -21.97 -10.48 1.08
C GLN A 360 -21.11 -9.25 1.43
N LEU A 361 -19.85 -9.40 1.83
CA LEU A 361 -18.97 -8.25 2.10
C LEU A 361 -18.42 -7.61 0.83
N ILE A 362 -18.11 -8.41 -0.21
CA ILE A 362 -17.70 -7.93 -1.53
C ILE A 362 -18.83 -7.09 -2.15
N GLN A 363 -20.07 -7.59 -2.15
CA GLN A 363 -21.25 -6.86 -2.65
C GLN A 363 -21.54 -5.57 -1.88
N LYS A 364 -21.21 -5.50 -0.58
CA LYS A 364 -21.28 -4.28 0.24
C LYS A 364 -20.10 -3.31 0.02
N LYS A 365 -19.20 -3.59 -0.93
CA LYS A 365 -17.92 -2.88 -1.16
C LYS A 365 -17.04 -2.75 0.08
N GLN A 366 -17.13 -3.70 1.03
CA GLN A 366 -16.28 -3.76 2.22
C GLN A 366 -14.96 -4.49 1.92
N THR A 367 -14.42 -4.29 0.72
CA THR A 367 -13.30 -5.03 0.13
C THR A 367 -11.94 -4.65 0.72
N GLY A 368 -11.88 -3.71 1.67
CA GLY A 368 -10.68 -3.33 2.41
C GLY A 368 -10.54 -4.02 3.78
N PHE A 369 -11.50 -4.85 4.19
CA PHE A 369 -11.46 -5.50 5.50
C PHE A 369 -10.39 -6.60 5.56
N THR A 370 -9.45 -6.45 6.48
CA THR A 370 -8.39 -7.45 6.71
C THR A 370 -8.93 -8.79 7.19
N MET A 371 -10.03 -8.79 7.96
CA MET A 371 -10.69 -10.03 8.38
C MET A 371 -11.29 -10.79 7.18
N LEU A 372 -11.85 -10.06 6.18
CA LEU A 372 -12.30 -10.62 4.90
C LEU A 372 -11.15 -11.30 4.16
N HIS A 373 -10.00 -10.63 4.04
CA HIS A 373 -8.84 -11.18 3.32
C HIS A 373 -8.30 -12.48 3.97
N ASP A 374 -8.36 -12.57 5.30
CA ASP A 374 -7.94 -13.76 6.05
C ASP A 374 -8.91 -14.93 5.81
N ALA A 375 -10.23 -14.69 5.92
CA ALA A 375 -11.23 -15.72 5.63
C ALA A 375 -11.22 -16.17 4.17
N MET A 376 -11.00 -15.26 3.22
CA MET A 376 -10.85 -15.59 1.81
C MET A 376 -9.63 -16.48 1.55
N LEU A 377 -8.50 -16.23 2.22
CA LEU A 377 -7.33 -17.12 2.17
C LEU A 377 -7.65 -18.49 2.78
N GLN A 378 -8.29 -18.53 3.94
CA GLN A 378 -8.64 -19.77 4.65
C GLN A 378 -9.64 -20.62 3.86
N TYR A 379 -10.66 -20.00 3.26
CA TYR A 379 -11.58 -20.63 2.31
C TYR A 379 -10.81 -21.22 1.12
N PHE A 380 -9.98 -20.42 0.44
CA PHE A 380 -9.24 -20.88 -0.74
C PHE A 380 -8.24 -22.01 -0.44
N LEU A 381 -7.55 -21.97 0.71
CA LEU A 381 -6.67 -23.05 1.16
C LEU A 381 -7.44 -24.33 1.52
N THR A 382 -8.75 -24.21 1.82
CA THR A 382 -9.66 -25.34 2.10
C THR A 382 -10.29 -25.90 0.82
N CYS A 383 -10.37 -25.12 -0.25
CA CYS A 383 -10.76 -25.61 -1.58
C CYS A 383 -9.76 -26.66 -2.07
N LYS A 384 -10.26 -27.81 -2.53
CA LYS A 384 -9.38 -28.87 -3.05
C LYS A 384 -8.78 -28.45 -4.40
N PRO A 385 -7.45 -28.58 -4.62
CA PRO A 385 -6.84 -28.21 -5.90
C PRO A 385 -7.51 -28.92 -7.09
N ASN A 386 -7.72 -28.17 -8.18
CA ASN A 386 -8.36 -28.63 -9.41
C ASN A 386 -9.84 -29.08 -9.28
N THR A 387 -10.59 -28.60 -8.27
CA THR A 387 -12.07 -28.73 -8.22
C THR A 387 -12.78 -27.46 -8.70
N THR A 388 -14.08 -27.57 -8.99
CA THR A 388 -14.92 -26.42 -9.36
C THR A 388 -14.96 -25.37 -8.24
N GLU A 389 -15.15 -25.80 -7.00
CA GLU A 389 -15.07 -24.94 -5.80
C GLU A 389 -13.79 -24.06 -5.76
N ALA A 390 -12.66 -24.57 -6.26
CA ALA A 390 -11.42 -23.79 -6.40
C ALA A 390 -11.42 -22.87 -7.63
N SER A 391 -11.92 -23.32 -8.79
CA SER A 391 -11.99 -22.46 -10.00
C SER A 391 -12.99 -21.33 -9.85
N ASP A 392 -14.15 -21.62 -9.28
CA ASP A 392 -15.29 -20.73 -9.18
C ASP A 392 -14.95 -19.60 -8.19
N PHE A 393 -14.27 -19.91 -7.08
CA PHE A 393 -13.71 -18.88 -6.18
C PHE A 393 -12.62 -18.04 -6.84
N LEU A 394 -11.74 -18.64 -7.66
CA LEU A 394 -10.74 -17.88 -8.42
C LEU A 394 -11.38 -17.01 -9.51
N ASP A 395 -12.52 -17.38 -10.06
CA ASP A 395 -13.29 -16.55 -10.99
C ASP A 395 -13.92 -15.33 -10.28
N HIS A 396 -14.34 -15.45 -9.02
CA HIS A 396 -14.75 -14.28 -8.20
C HIS A 396 -13.61 -13.28 -7.96
N LEU A 397 -12.33 -13.71 -8.03
CA LEU A 397 -11.18 -12.79 -7.94
C LEU A 397 -10.85 -12.10 -9.28
N LYS A 398 -11.41 -12.55 -10.41
CA LYS A 398 -11.08 -11.98 -11.73
C LYS A 398 -11.98 -10.76 -12.01
N PRO A 399 -11.41 -9.61 -12.41
CA PRO A 399 -12.17 -8.54 -13.03
C PRO A 399 -12.83 -9.03 -14.33
N ASP A 400 -14.03 -8.55 -14.62
CA ASP A 400 -14.74 -8.90 -15.85
C ASP A 400 -13.89 -8.50 -17.07
N PRO A 401 -13.50 -9.44 -17.95
CA PRO A 401 -12.64 -9.15 -19.09
C PRO A 401 -13.36 -8.40 -20.23
N THR A 402 -14.68 -8.20 -20.15
CA THR A 402 -15.50 -7.47 -21.13
C THR A 402 -15.57 -5.96 -20.85
N LEU A 403 -15.36 -5.54 -19.60
CA LEU A 403 -15.24 -4.14 -19.21
C LEU A 403 -13.93 -3.54 -19.74
N LYS A 404 -14.01 -2.29 -20.20
CA LYS A 404 -12.88 -1.57 -20.81
C LYS A 404 -11.90 -1.07 -19.77
N GLU A 405 -10.69 -0.73 -20.23
CA GLU A 405 -9.72 0.00 -19.44
C GLU A 405 -10.29 1.40 -19.11
N GLY A 406 -10.70 1.61 -17.86
CA GLY A 406 -11.46 2.79 -17.39
C GLY A 406 -12.90 2.51 -16.93
N GLU A 407 -13.42 1.28 -17.09
CA GLU A 407 -14.70 0.85 -16.52
C GLU A 407 -14.42 -0.04 -15.30
N GLU A 408 -14.60 0.47 -14.07
CA GLU A 408 -14.18 -0.24 -12.86
C GLU A 408 -15.17 -1.36 -12.44
N ALA A 409 -14.73 -2.61 -12.55
CA ALA A 409 -15.40 -3.77 -11.97
C ALA A 409 -15.23 -3.78 -10.44
N ASP A 410 -16.25 -4.19 -9.68
CA ASP A 410 -16.20 -4.22 -8.20
C ASP A 410 -15.04 -5.06 -7.63
N ASN A 411 -14.58 -6.08 -8.38
CA ASN A 411 -13.45 -6.94 -8.02
C ASN A 411 -12.06 -6.28 -8.21
N ILE A 412 -11.98 -5.10 -8.85
CA ILE A 412 -10.71 -4.35 -9.00
C ILE A 412 -10.25 -3.82 -7.66
N ASP A 413 -11.14 -3.21 -6.88
CA ASP A 413 -10.81 -2.71 -5.53
C ASP A 413 -10.46 -3.85 -4.58
N LEU A 414 -11.13 -5.00 -4.73
CA LEU A 414 -10.80 -6.22 -4.01
C LEU A 414 -9.37 -6.69 -4.31
N LEU A 415 -8.96 -6.76 -5.58
CA LEU A 415 -7.58 -7.13 -5.93
C LEU A 415 -6.55 -6.09 -5.48
N LYS A 416 -6.84 -4.79 -5.60
CA LYS A 416 -6.00 -3.71 -5.06
C LYS A 416 -5.80 -3.90 -3.55
N ASN A 417 -6.89 -3.99 -2.78
CA ASN A 417 -6.87 -4.11 -1.32
C ASN A 417 -6.23 -5.42 -0.82
N LEU A 418 -6.47 -6.56 -1.48
CA LEU A 418 -5.87 -7.85 -1.12
C LEU A 418 -4.33 -7.76 -1.14
N ALA A 419 -3.75 -7.16 -2.19
CA ALA A 419 -2.31 -7.15 -2.44
C ALA A 419 -1.49 -6.54 -1.30
N PHE A 420 -1.97 -5.47 -0.66
CA PHE A 420 -1.26 -4.76 0.42
C PHE A 420 -1.39 -5.42 1.80
N THR A 421 -1.98 -6.63 1.90
CA THR A 421 -2.19 -7.33 3.18
C THR A 421 -1.48 -8.69 3.24
N LYS A 422 -1.06 -9.12 4.44
CA LYS A 422 -0.32 -10.38 4.63
C LYS A 422 -1.07 -11.63 4.15
N PRO A 423 -2.38 -11.82 4.42
CA PRO A 423 -3.14 -12.94 3.85
C PRO A 423 -3.54 -12.71 2.39
N GLY A 424 -3.99 -11.50 2.03
CA GLY A 424 -4.47 -11.21 0.68
C GLY A 424 -3.38 -11.29 -0.39
N SER A 425 -2.16 -10.84 -0.10
CA SER A 425 -0.99 -11.03 -0.97
C SER A 425 -0.68 -12.50 -1.24
N ARG A 426 -0.86 -13.39 -0.25
CA ARG A 426 -0.69 -14.84 -0.42
C ARG A 426 -1.81 -15.41 -1.30
N LEU A 427 -3.06 -15.01 -1.07
CA LEU A 427 -4.19 -15.41 -1.89
C LEU A 427 -4.01 -15.01 -3.37
N VAL A 428 -3.65 -13.74 -3.64
CA VAL A 428 -3.41 -13.27 -5.01
C VAL A 428 -2.19 -13.98 -5.63
N SER A 429 -1.12 -14.22 -4.87
CA SER A 429 0.04 -14.99 -5.34
C SER A 429 -0.35 -16.41 -5.77
N LEU A 430 -1.23 -17.07 -5.02
CA LEU A 430 -1.78 -18.38 -5.37
C LEU A 430 -2.75 -18.29 -6.55
N ALA A 431 -3.54 -17.22 -6.67
CA ALA A 431 -4.42 -16.99 -7.83
C ALA A 431 -3.62 -16.83 -9.14
N PHE A 432 -2.47 -16.15 -9.11
CA PHE A 432 -1.51 -16.15 -10.24
C PHE A 432 -1.01 -17.56 -10.55
N ALA A 433 -0.64 -18.33 -9.52
CA ALA A 433 -0.08 -19.67 -9.69
C ALA A 433 -1.09 -20.66 -10.30
N TYR A 434 -2.32 -20.71 -9.78
CA TYR A 434 -3.38 -21.59 -10.27
C TYR A 434 -4.05 -21.09 -11.57
N GLY A 435 -4.14 -19.78 -11.78
CA GLY A 435 -4.77 -19.18 -12.95
C GLY A 435 -4.06 -19.53 -14.26
N ALA A 436 -4.83 -19.67 -15.35
CA ALA A 436 -4.30 -19.91 -16.68
C ALA A 436 -3.64 -18.64 -17.28
N ALA A 437 -2.98 -18.76 -18.44
CA ALA A 437 -2.30 -17.62 -19.09
C ALA A 437 -3.23 -16.42 -19.37
N LYS A 438 -4.51 -16.66 -19.67
CA LYS A 438 -5.54 -15.60 -19.78
C LYS A 438 -5.80 -14.92 -18.44
N ASP A 439 -5.89 -15.71 -17.36
CA ASP A 439 -6.19 -15.23 -16.01
C ASP A 439 -5.02 -14.42 -15.46
N ARG A 440 -3.77 -14.88 -15.61
CA ARG A 440 -2.56 -14.13 -15.21
C ARG A 440 -2.52 -12.73 -15.83
N LYS A 441 -2.92 -12.58 -17.10
CA LYS A 441 -3.08 -11.28 -17.77
C LYS A 441 -4.23 -10.42 -17.21
N ILE A 442 -5.31 -11.05 -16.75
CA ILE A 442 -6.47 -10.36 -16.17
C ILE A 442 -6.16 -9.90 -14.74
N LEU A 443 -5.54 -10.76 -13.92
CA LEU A 443 -5.13 -10.48 -12.54
C LEU A 443 -4.03 -9.41 -12.45
N LEU A 444 -3.16 -9.28 -13.47
CA LEU A 444 -2.11 -8.24 -13.48
C LEU A 444 -2.63 -6.85 -13.88
N ARG A 445 -3.75 -6.76 -14.61
CA ARG A 445 -4.26 -5.48 -15.15
C ARG A 445 -4.64 -4.44 -14.08
N PRO A 446 -5.31 -4.78 -12.95
CA PRO A 446 -5.70 -3.83 -11.90
C PRO A 446 -4.55 -3.11 -11.20
N TYR A 447 -3.34 -3.65 -11.31
CA TYR A 447 -2.14 -3.15 -10.64
C TYR A 447 -1.36 -2.14 -11.47
N LYS A 448 -1.73 -1.95 -12.73
CA LYS A 448 -1.21 -0.89 -13.60
C LYS A 448 -1.33 0.47 -12.90
N ASP A 449 -0.33 1.31 -13.05
CA ASP A 449 -0.20 2.62 -12.42
C ASP A 449 0.00 2.53 -10.86
N THR A 450 0.16 1.31 -10.31
CA THR A 450 0.47 1.06 -8.88
C THR A 450 1.66 0.11 -8.65
N ILE A 451 2.26 -0.44 -9.73
CA ILE A 451 3.35 -1.43 -9.66
C ILE A 451 4.54 -0.93 -8.83
N GLU A 452 4.88 0.35 -8.92
CA GLU A 452 5.95 0.96 -8.12
C GLU A 452 5.66 0.88 -6.62
N THR A 453 4.49 1.36 -6.19
CA THR A 453 4.05 1.28 -4.80
C THR A 453 4.04 -0.17 -4.30
N MET A 454 3.65 -1.12 -5.15
CA MET A 454 3.70 -2.54 -4.81
C MET A 454 5.11 -3.08 -4.63
N ALA A 455 6.10 -2.63 -5.42
CA ALA A 455 7.48 -3.09 -5.31
C ALA A 455 8.13 -2.68 -3.98
N TYR A 456 7.75 -1.54 -3.41
CA TYR A 456 8.19 -1.06 -2.10
C TYR A 456 7.29 -1.50 -0.93
N ASP A 457 6.13 -2.11 -1.14
CA ASP A 457 5.25 -2.56 -0.04
C ASP A 457 5.74 -3.87 0.62
N ALA A 458 5.49 -4.03 1.92
CA ALA A 458 5.84 -5.22 2.69
C ALA A 458 5.08 -6.50 2.26
N ASN A 459 3.91 -6.38 1.63
CA ASN A 459 3.09 -7.53 1.21
C ASN A 459 3.04 -7.66 -0.33
N ALA A 460 2.74 -6.56 -1.03
CA ALA A 460 2.39 -6.56 -2.46
C ALA A 460 3.57 -6.92 -3.39
N HIS A 461 4.82 -6.72 -2.98
CA HIS A 461 5.98 -7.18 -3.77
C HIS A 461 5.94 -8.69 -4.01
N ASN A 462 5.35 -9.48 -3.10
CA ASN A 462 5.15 -10.93 -3.28
C ASN A 462 4.21 -11.23 -4.46
N VAL A 463 3.22 -10.37 -4.74
CA VAL A 463 2.31 -10.51 -5.89
C VAL A 463 3.09 -10.29 -7.20
N LEU A 464 3.98 -9.31 -7.24
CA LEU A 464 4.86 -9.08 -8.39
C LEU A 464 5.82 -10.26 -8.60
N LEU A 465 6.45 -10.76 -7.52
CA LEU A 465 7.30 -11.96 -7.56
C LEU A 465 6.53 -13.20 -8.02
N ALA A 466 5.29 -13.40 -7.58
CA ALA A 466 4.44 -14.51 -8.04
C ALA A 466 4.09 -14.38 -9.54
N ALA A 467 3.74 -13.18 -10.00
CA ALA A 467 3.47 -12.92 -11.41
C ALA A 467 4.70 -13.20 -12.31
N LEU A 468 5.89 -12.77 -11.88
CA LEU A 468 7.18 -13.09 -12.51
C LEU A 468 7.49 -14.60 -12.48
N ALA A 469 7.17 -15.27 -11.36
CA ALA A 469 7.48 -16.68 -11.15
C ALA A 469 6.75 -17.64 -12.09
N VAL A 470 5.53 -17.30 -12.54
CA VAL A 470 4.61 -18.25 -13.22
C VAL A 470 4.09 -17.81 -14.59
N THR A 471 4.28 -16.56 -15.03
CA THR A 471 3.70 -16.11 -16.29
C THR A 471 4.58 -16.47 -17.49
N ASP A 472 4.04 -17.30 -18.39
CA ASP A 472 4.79 -17.78 -19.57
C ASP A 472 4.93 -16.73 -20.69
N ASP A 473 4.04 -15.73 -20.72
CA ASP A 473 4.14 -14.53 -21.57
C ASP A 473 4.99 -13.45 -20.87
N THR A 474 6.30 -13.69 -20.88
CA THR A 474 7.32 -12.79 -20.33
C THR A 474 7.33 -11.41 -20.98
N LYS A 475 6.91 -11.28 -22.25
CA LYS A 475 6.83 -9.99 -22.95
C LYS A 475 5.71 -9.13 -22.39
N LEU A 476 4.57 -9.73 -22.06
CA LEU A 476 3.52 -9.07 -21.31
C LEU A 476 4.01 -8.70 -19.90
N THR A 477 4.55 -9.66 -19.14
CA THR A 477 4.96 -9.44 -17.75
C THR A 477 6.05 -8.38 -17.61
N SER A 478 7.10 -8.41 -18.44
CA SER A 478 8.14 -7.37 -18.42
C SER A 478 7.61 -6.00 -18.83
N LYS A 479 6.67 -5.92 -19.79
CA LYS A 479 6.05 -4.63 -20.13
C LYS A 479 5.18 -4.10 -18.99
N SER A 480 4.37 -4.94 -18.35
CA SER A 480 3.45 -4.51 -17.29
C SER A 480 4.14 -4.24 -15.96
N ILE A 481 5.20 -4.97 -15.60
CA ILE A 481 5.92 -4.76 -14.34
C ILE A 481 7.08 -3.79 -14.56
N PHE A 482 8.07 -4.20 -15.35
CA PHE A 482 9.31 -3.41 -15.49
C PHE A 482 9.14 -2.17 -16.38
N GLY A 483 8.11 -2.10 -17.23
CA GLY A 483 7.78 -0.89 -17.99
C GLY A 483 7.19 0.24 -17.14
N GLU A 484 6.77 -0.04 -15.90
CA GLU A 484 6.38 0.98 -14.90
C GLU A 484 7.54 1.26 -13.92
N LEU A 485 8.34 0.24 -13.57
CA LEU A 485 9.49 0.40 -12.66
C LEU A 485 10.70 1.09 -13.30
N LEU A 486 10.97 0.88 -14.59
CA LEU A 486 12.21 1.30 -15.25
C LEU A 486 11.94 2.26 -16.43
N PRO A 487 12.41 3.52 -16.35
CA PRO A 487 12.42 4.46 -17.47
C PRO A 487 13.15 3.91 -18.71
N ALA A 488 12.90 4.53 -19.86
CA ALA A 488 13.62 4.22 -21.08
C ALA A 488 15.11 4.58 -20.98
N VAL A 489 15.96 3.86 -21.70
CA VAL A 489 17.40 4.17 -21.86
C VAL A 489 17.57 5.60 -22.37
N GLY A 490 18.44 6.38 -21.73
CA GLY A 490 18.64 7.80 -22.03
C GLY A 490 17.64 8.75 -21.36
N SER A 491 16.87 8.29 -20.37
CA SER A 491 16.12 9.16 -19.44
C SER A 491 17.00 9.54 -18.25
N ASP A 492 17.07 10.84 -17.92
CA ASP A 492 17.87 11.37 -16.82
C ASP A 492 17.54 10.72 -15.46
N GLN A 493 16.29 10.29 -15.26
CA GLN A 493 15.81 9.64 -14.03
C GLN A 493 16.18 8.15 -13.92
N LEU A 494 16.72 7.53 -14.97
CA LEU A 494 16.93 6.08 -15.02
C LEU A 494 17.91 5.59 -13.94
N ALA A 495 19.01 6.34 -13.74
CA ALA A 495 20.05 5.99 -12.76
C ALA A 495 19.53 6.07 -11.32
N GLU A 496 18.86 7.18 -10.97
CA GLU A 496 18.23 7.40 -9.67
C GLU A 496 17.18 6.32 -9.37
N LYS A 497 16.31 6.02 -10.34
CA LYS A 497 15.28 4.98 -10.22
C LYS A 497 15.87 3.61 -9.91
N ILE A 498 16.90 3.20 -10.67
CA ILE A 498 17.60 1.93 -10.47
C ILE A 498 18.32 1.90 -9.12
N GLN A 499 18.91 3.03 -8.68
CA GLN A 499 19.53 3.13 -7.35
C GLN A 499 18.49 2.94 -6.23
N ASN A 500 17.35 3.63 -6.30
CA ASN A 500 16.29 3.55 -5.29
C ASN A 500 15.70 2.13 -5.21
N LEU A 501 15.38 1.52 -6.36
CA LEU A 501 14.94 0.13 -6.44
C LEU A 501 16.02 -0.85 -5.93
N SER A 502 17.30 -0.57 -6.16
CA SER A 502 18.41 -1.39 -5.68
C SER A 502 18.64 -1.25 -4.17
N ASN A 503 18.35 -0.10 -3.57
CA ASN A 503 18.62 0.13 -2.15
C ASN A 503 17.57 -0.51 -1.23
N ASP A 504 16.27 -0.34 -1.52
CA ASP A 504 15.21 -1.01 -0.76
C ASP A 504 15.27 -2.54 -0.91
N ALA A 505 15.03 -3.27 0.17
CA ALA A 505 15.16 -4.73 0.18
C ALA A 505 14.08 -5.46 -0.67
N ARG A 506 12.85 -4.94 -0.70
CA ARG A 506 11.69 -5.52 -1.37
C ARG A 506 11.71 -5.20 -2.86
N ALA A 507 11.99 -3.94 -3.19
CA ALA A 507 12.14 -3.51 -4.58
C ALA A 507 13.34 -4.20 -5.25
N ARG A 508 14.45 -4.38 -4.54
CA ARG A 508 15.61 -5.14 -5.04
C ARG A 508 15.26 -6.60 -5.30
N CYS A 509 14.39 -7.24 -4.50
CA CYS A 509 13.89 -8.58 -4.79
C CYS A 509 13.15 -8.61 -6.14
N VAL A 510 12.22 -7.68 -6.40
CA VAL A 510 11.48 -7.62 -7.68
C VAL A 510 12.43 -7.35 -8.85
N LEU A 511 13.38 -6.43 -8.69
CA LEU A 511 14.33 -6.03 -9.73
C LEU A 511 15.32 -7.15 -10.11
N LEU A 512 15.87 -7.87 -9.12
CA LEU A 512 16.90 -8.88 -9.32
C LEU A 512 16.37 -10.31 -9.41
N TYR A 513 15.07 -10.56 -9.18
CA TYR A 513 14.45 -11.88 -9.34
C TYR A 513 14.81 -12.56 -10.68
N PRO A 514 14.78 -11.89 -11.86
CA PRO A 514 15.16 -12.51 -13.13
C PRO A 514 16.62 -13.01 -13.21
N PHE A 515 17.53 -12.42 -12.42
CA PHE A 515 18.95 -12.78 -12.41
C PHE A 515 19.29 -13.79 -11.29
N ALA A 516 18.50 -13.79 -10.21
CA ALA A 516 18.90 -14.36 -8.92
C ALA A 516 17.73 -15.01 -8.13
N SER A 517 16.73 -15.60 -8.79
CA SER A 517 15.52 -16.17 -8.16
C SER A 517 15.77 -17.23 -7.07
N ASP A 518 16.93 -17.89 -7.06
CA ASP A 518 17.31 -18.91 -6.07
C ASP A 518 18.25 -18.37 -4.96
N SER A 519 18.63 -17.08 -5.04
CA SER A 519 19.67 -16.50 -4.19
C SER A 519 19.17 -16.17 -2.77
N LYS A 520 19.65 -16.92 -1.79
CA LYS A 520 19.39 -16.69 -0.35
C LYS A 520 19.91 -15.35 0.21
N TRP A 521 20.74 -14.63 -0.54
CA TRP A 521 21.17 -13.26 -0.19
C TRP A 521 20.19 -12.19 -0.68
N LEU A 522 19.38 -12.53 -1.68
CA LEU A 522 18.34 -11.67 -2.23
C LEU A 522 17.01 -11.92 -1.50
N LEU A 523 16.58 -13.19 -1.47
CA LEU A 523 15.28 -13.60 -0.97
C LEU A 523 15.38 -14.18 0.45
N ASP A 524 14.64 -13.60 1.40
CA ASP A 524 14.57 -14.06 2.78
C ASP A 524 13.75 -15.37 2.94
N GLU A 525 13.55 -15.81 4.18
CA GLU A 525 12.82 -17.07 4.47
C GLU A 525 11.30 -16.97 4.27
N GLU A 526 10.66 -15.81 4.48
CA GLU A 526 9.22 -15.65 4.19
C GLU A 526 8.99 -15.57 2.68
N ILE A 527 9.78 -14.78 1.96
CA ILE A 527 9.68 -14.65 0.50
C ILE A 527 9.96 -16.01 -0.17
N ARG A 528 10.99 -16.75 0.26
CA ARG A 528 11.24 -18.11 -0.25
C ARG A 528 10.17 -19.11 0.16
N GLY A 529 9.57 -18.99 1.35
CA GLY A 529 8.43 -19.80 1.75
C GLY A 529 7.23 -19.62 0.82
N ARG A 530 6.85 -18.35 0.56
CA ARG A 530 5.77 -17.97 -0.38
C ARG A 530 6.06 -18.44 -1.81
N LEU A 531 7.28 -18.22 -2.31
CA LEU A 531 7.67 -18.68 -3.65
C LEU A 531 7.70 -20.20 -3.76
N ALA A 532 8.05 -20.94 -2.71
CA ALA A 532 8.00 -22.40 -2.71
C ALA A 532 6.57 -22.96 -2.82
N GLU A 533 5.55 -22.25 -2.32
CA GLU A 533 4.14 -22.59 -2.58
C GLU A 533 3.79 -22.37 -4.05
N VAL A 534 4.13 -21.19 -4.59
CA VAL A 534 3.92 -20.82 -6.00
C VAL A 534 4.63 -21.78 -6.96
N TYR A 535 5.87 -22.20 -6.66
CA TYR A 535 6.65 -23.11 -7.50
C TYR A 535 6.06 -24.52 -7.58
N LYS A 536 5.50 -25.07 -6.49
CA LYS A 536 4.82 -26.37 -6.50
C LYS A 536 3.60 -26.38 -7.44
N VAL A 537 2.84 -25.29 -7.46
CA VAL A 537 1.70 -25.14 -8.37
C VAL A 537 2.17 -24.93 -9.81
N ARG A 538 3.24 -24.14 -10.00
CA ARG A 538 3.86 -23.86 -11.30
C ARG A 538 4.27 -25.11 -12.08
N GLU A 539 4.74 -26.15 -11.40
CA GLU A 539 5.08 -27.46 -12.01
C GLU A 539 3.88 -28.10 -12.76
N ILE A 540 2.65 -27.72 -12.40
CA ILE A 540 1.41 -28.21 -13.00
C ILE A 540 0.83 -27.18 -14.01
N THR A 541 1.01 -25.88 -13.76
CA THR A 541 0.29 -24.79 -14.45
C THR A 541 1.13 -23.90 -15.37
N SER A 542 2.43 -24.15 -15.50
CA SER A 542 3.33 -23.47 -16.45
C SER A 542 3.93 -24.48 -17.42
N LYS A 543 4.10 -24.06 -18.68
CA LYS A 543 4.75 -24.87 -19.74
C LYS A 543 6.17 -24.39 -20.03
N LYS A 544 6.59 -23.25 -19.48
CA LYS A 544 7.91 -22.67 -19.68
C LYS A 544 8.82 -23.02 -18.49
N ASP A 545 9.97 -23.58 -18.83
CA ASP A 545 11.06 -23.84 -17.90
C ASP A 545 11.44 -22.59 -17.07
N ALA A 546 11.94 -22.81 -15.85
CA ALA A 546 12.26 -21.74 -14.91
C ALA A 546 13.43 -20.87 -15.37
N ASP A 547 14.53 -21.48 -15.80
CA ASP A 547 15.72 -20.73 -16.21
C ASP A 547 15.46 -19.98 -17.52
N ASN A 548 14.75 -20.60 -18.47
CA ASN A 548 14.32 -19.93 -19.71
C ASN A 548 13.41 -18.72 -19.46
N ARG A 549 12.43 -18.82 -18.53
CA ARG A 549 11.58 -17.67 -18.16
C ARG A 549 12.40 -16.56 -17.49
N ASN A 550 13.28 -16.91 -16.56
CA ASN A 550 14.16 -15.95 -15.89
C ASN A 550 15.08 -15.22 -16.88
N GLN A 551 15.70 -15.94 -17.83
CA GLN A 551 16.52 -15.37 -18.89
C GLN A 551 15.72 -14.42 -19.80
N GLU A 552 14.52 -14.80 -20.24
CA GLU A 552 13.67 -13.91 -21.05
C GLU A 552 13.26 -12.63 -20.32
N LEU A 553 12.96 -12.72 -19.01
CA LEU A 553 12.64 -11.58 -18.17
C LEU A 553 13.85 -10.65 -17.99
N ALA A 554 15.03 -11.21 -17.71
CA ALA A 554 16.29 -10.47 -17.56
C ALA A 554 16.65 -9.71 -18.83
N LYS A 555 16.65 -10.38 -20.00
CA LYS A 555 16.95 -9.80 -21.32
C LYS A 555 16.03 -8.62 -21.68
N ALA A 556 14.86 -8.49 -21.07
CA ALA A 556 13.91 -7.41 -21.31
C ALA A 556 14.18 -6.12 -20.51
N ILE A 557 15.01 -6.18 -19.45
CA ILE A 557 15.38 -5.05 -18.57
C ILE A 557 16.86 -4.74 -18.57
N GLU A 558 17.67 -5.69 -19.00
CA GLU A 558 19.12 -5.60 -19.03
C GLU A 558 19.69 -4.41 -19.83
N PRO A 559 19.10 -3.92 -20.94
CA PRO A 559 19.57 -2.69 -21.59
C PRO A 559 19.52 -1.46 -20.66
N GLN A 560 18.44 -1.31 -19.88
CA GLN A 560 18.27 -0.25 -18.88
C GLN A 560 19.31 -0.37 -17.76
N LEU A 561 19.52 -1.60 -17.26
CA LEU A 561 20.48 -1.85 -16.17
C LEU A 561 21.93 -1.67 -16.62
N LEU A 562 22.29 -2.10 -17.84
CA LEU A 562 23.61 -1.89 -18.44
C LEU A 562 23.89 -0.41 -18.70
N ALA A 563 22.90 0.37 -19.14
CA ALA A 563 23.03 1.82 -19.29
C ALA A 563 23.35 2.48 -17.95
N ALA A 564 22.54 2.23 -16.91
CA ALA A 564 22.76 2.80 -15.58
C ALA A 564 24.08 2.35 -14.94
N VAL A 565 24.49 1.09 -15.10
CA VAL A 565 25.80 0.61 -14.64
C VAL A 565 26.94 1.25 -15.45
N SER A 566 26.80 1.45 -16.76
CA SER A 566 27.81 2.19 -17.53
C SER A 566 27.90 3.64 -17.06
N GLU A 567 26.78 4.34 -16.92
CA GLU A 567 26.77 5.77 -16.60
C GLU A 567 27.19 6.06 -15.15
N ASN A 568 26.79 5.21 -14.20
CA ASN A 568 26.89 5.50 -12.76
C ASN A 568 27.58 4.39 -11.93
N ALA A 569 28.48 3.60 -12.55
CA ALA A 569 29.25 2.53 -11.89
C ALA A 569 29.88 2.98 -10.56
N GLU A 570 30.49 4.18 -10.51
CA GLU A 570 31.19 4.68 -9.32
C GLU A 570 30.23 4.88 -8.14
N TYR A 571 29.04 5.43 -8.40
CA TYR A 571 28.06 5.71 -7.34
C TYR A 571 27.36 4.43 -6.88
N LEU A 572 27.02 3.53 -7.80
CA LEU A 572 26.51 2.20 -7.47
C LEU A 572 27.54 1.36 -6.67
N ALA A 573 28.84 1.53 -6.93
CA ALA A 573 29.90 0.84 -6.20
C ALA A 573 30.07 1.29 -4.74
N GLN A 574 29.46 2.42 -4.33
CA GLN A 574 29.50 2.92 -2.95
C GLN A 574 28.54 2.17 -2.00
N SER A 575 27.62 1.34 -2.52
CA SER A 575 26.72 0.51 -1.70
C SER A 575 26.92 -0.98 -1.97
N TYR A 576 26.77 -1.84 -0.95
CA TYR A 576 26.90 -3.28 -1.16
C TYR A 576 25.76 -3.85 -2.03
N GLN A 577 24.61 -3.17 -2.01
CA GLN A 577 23.45 -3.44 -2.85
C GLN A 577 23.75 -3.15 -4.32
N GLY A 578 24.38 -1.99 -4.62
CA GLY A 578 24.80 -1.64 -5.97
C GLY A 578 25.92 -2.56 -6.47
N LEU A 579 26.85 -2.99 -5.62
CA LEU A 579 27.84 -4.03 -5.96
C LEU A 579 27.18 -5.39 -6.28
N GLN A 580 26.07 -5.76 -5.62
CA GLN A 580 25.28 -6.94 -5.97
C GLN A 580 24.59 -6.77 -7.34
N LEU A 581 23.92 -5.64 -7.57
CA LEU A 581 23.31 -5.28 -8.86
C LEU A 581 24.33 -5.35 -10.02
N ILE A 582 25.49 -4.71 -9.85
CA ILE A 582 26.60 -4.70 -10.83
C ILE A 582 27.03 -6.13 -11.17
N GLY A 583 27.25 -6.98 -10.15
CA GLY A 583 27.69 -8.37 -10.38
C GLY A 583 26.66 -9.22 -11.11
N GLU A 584 25.39 -9.11 -10.73
CA GLU A 584 24.29 -9.86 -11.34
C GLU A 584 24.04 -9.46 -12.80
N VAL A 585 24.02 -8.14 -13.08
CA VAL A 585 23.77 -7.58 -14.42
C VAL A 585 24.96 -7.79 -15.36
N LEU A 586 26.20 -7.62 -14.89
CA LEU A 586 27.37 -7.77 -15.76
C LEU A 586 27.68 -9.23 -16.12
N VAL A 587 27.28 -10.20 -15.29
CA VAL A 587 27.20 -11.62 -15.69
C VAL A 587 26.04 -11.81 -16.67
N GLY A 588 24.80 -11.54 -16.20
CA GLY A 588 23.63 -11.27 -17.05
C GLY A 588 23.36 -12.25 -18.20
N ALA A 589 22.86 -11.72 -19.31
CA ALA A 589 22.85 -12.38 -20.62
C ALA A 589 23.87 -11.69 -21.56
N PRO A 590 25.04 -12.30 -21.81
CA PRO A 590 26.19 -11.64 -22.44
C PRO A 590 25.94 -11.13 -23.87
N GLU A 591 24.93 -11.68 -24.57
CA GLU A 591 24.54 -11.24 -25.92
C GLU A 591 23.76 -9.91 -25.95
N VAL A 592 23.24 -9.44 -24.81
CA VAL A 592 22.51 -8.18 -24.70
C VAL A 592 23.48 -7.00 -24.59
N GLU A 593 23.27 -6.00 -25.47
CA GLU A 593 24.04 -4.76 -25.59
C GLU A 593 25.56 -4.92 -25.35
N PRO A 594 26.26 -5.79 -26.11
CA PRO A 594 27.63 -6.20 -25.81
C PRO A 594 28.63 -5.04 -25.80
N LYS A 595 28.35 -3.94 -26.52
CA LYS A 595 29.16 -2.71 -26.47
C LYS A 595 29.02 -2.00 -25.13
N VAL A 596 27.79 -1.74 -24.68
CA VAL A 596 27.48 -1.11 -23.39
C VAL A 596 28.00 -1.97 -22.24
N ARG A 597 27.86 -3.31 -22.35
CA ARG A 597 28.45 -4.27 -21.41
C ARG A 597 29.97 -4.14 -21.33
N GLN A 598 30.69 -4.07 -22.46
CA GLN A 598 32.15 -3.90 -22.45
C GLN A 598 32.60 -2.53 -21.89
N GLU A 599 31.84 -1.46 -22.14
CA GLU A 599 32.08 -0.15 -21.53
C GLU A 599 31.87 -0.18 -20.00
N ALA A 600 30.78 -0.81 -19.54
CA ALA A 600 30.48 -0.98 -18.12
C ALA A 600 31.51 -1.87 -17.40
N LEU A 601 31.90 -3.00 -18.01
CA LEU A 601 32.98 -3.87 -17.53
C LEU A 601 34.31 -3.11 -17.40
N LYS A 602 34.66 -2.28 -18.40
CA LYS A 602 35.87 -1.45 -18.36
C LYS A 602 35.84 -0.42 -17.23
N LYS A 603 34.68 0.22 -16.98
CA LYS A 603 34.50 1.16 -15.87
C LYS A 603 34.63 0.47 -14.51
N VAL A 604 33.96 -0.67 -14.31
CA VAL A 604 34.06 -1.46 -13.07
C VAL A 604 35.47 -2.01 -12.84
N ALA A 605 36.21 -2.36 -13.90
CA ALA A 605 37.63 -2.72 -13.79
C ALA A 605 38.50 -1.56 -13.29
N GLY A 606 38.26 -0.33 -13.78
CA GLY A 606 38.96 0.87 -13.29
C GLY A 606 38.65 1.21 -11.82
N LEU A 607 37.42 0.95 -11.38
CA LEU A 607 36.97 1.15 -9.99
C LEU A 607 37.46 0.05 -9.02
N ALA A 608 38.11 -1.01 -9.50
CA ALA A 608 38.37 -2.21 -8.71
C ALA A 608 39.21 -1.95 -7.44
N GLN A 609 40.14 -0.99 -7.47
CA GLN A 609 40.92 -0.60 -6.29
C GLN A 609 40.06 0.10 -5.23
N GLN A 610 39.28 1.11 -5.64
CA GLN A 610 38.31 1.84 -4.80
C GLN A 610 37.28 0.89 -4.16
N ILE A 611 36.84 -0.13 -4.90
CA ILE A 611 35.91 -1.18 -4.43
C ILE A 611 36.53 -2.06 -3.33
N ILE A 612 37.84 -2.34 -3.39
CA ILE A 612 38.54 -3.07 -2.32
C ILE A 612 38.84 -2.17 -1.12
N ASP A 613 39.20 -0.91 -1.35
CA ASP A 613 39.60 0.02 -0.28
C ASP A 613 38.40 0.67 0.46
N GLY A 614 37.19 0.61 -0.11
CA GLY A 614 35.96 1.21 0.44
C GLY A 614 35.49 0.68 1.81
N GLY A 615 36.11 -0.39 2.33
CA GLY A 615 35.94 -0.88 3.69
C GLY A 615 34.66 -1.71 3.95
N GLY A 616 34.59 -2.29 5.14
CA GLY A 616 33.38 -2.93 5.70
C GLY A 616 32.65 -3.88 4.73
N PHE A 617 31.37 -3.61 4.48
CA PHE A 617 30.55 -4.39 3.56
C PHE A 617 30.89 -4.15 2.07
N ILE A 618 31.47 -3.00 1.72
CA ILE A 618 31.86 -2.63 0.35
C ILE A 618 33.00 -3.55 -0.10
N THR A 619 34.12 -3.60 0.64
CA THR A 619 35.23 -4.56 0.38
C THR A 619 34.73 -6.01 0.33
N SER A 620 33.83 -6.38 1.24
CA SER A 620 33.36 -7.76 1.40
C SER A 620 32.51 -8.26 0.21
N HIS A 621 31.60 -7.42 -0.30
CA HIS A 621 30.80 -7.76 -1.48
C HIS A 621 31.57 -7.49 -2.78
N GLY A 622 32.37 -6.42 -2.81
CA GLY A 622 33.21 -6.02 -3.92
C GLY A 622 34.17 -7.11 -4.36
N LYS A 623 34.92 -7.72 -3.42
CA LYS A 623 35.81 -8.85 -3.76
C LYS A 623 35.08 -10.10 -4.25
N ASN A 624 33.83 -10.33 -3.82
CA ASN A 624 33.01 -11.43 -4.32
C ASN A 624 32.49 -11.15 -5.74
N MET A 625 32.03 -9.93 -6.01
CA MET A 625 31.59 -9.49 -7.33
C MET A 625 32.76 -9.49 -8.33
N LEU A 626 33.89 -8.85 -8.00
CA LEU A 626 35.09 -8.83 -8.83
C LEU A 626 35.60 -10.25 -9.12
N LYS A 627 35.62 -11.16 -8.13
CA LYS A 627 35.98 -12.57 -8.36
C LYS A 627 35.02 -13.25 -9.34
N THR A 628 33.71 -13.04 -9.20
CA THR A 628 32.68 -13.61 -10.09
C THR A 628 32.87 -13.14 -11.53
N LEU A 629 33.13 -11.85 -11.75
CA LEU A 629 33.40 -11.29 -13.07
C LEU A 629 34.72 -11.81 -13.67
N VAL A 630 35.80 -11.91 -12.88
CA VAL A 630 37.10 -12.45 -13.32
C VAL A 630 37.01 -13.95 -13.66
N GLN A 631 36.21 -14.72 -12.94
CA GLN A 631 35.93 -16.12 -13.26
C GLN A 631 34.89 -16.29 -14.39
N GLY A 632 34.35 -15.19 -14.92
CA GLY A 632 33.50 -15.17 -16.12
C GLY A 632 32.08 -15.71 -15.93
N GLY A 633 31.60 -15.90 -14.69
CA GLY A 633 30.28 -16.47 -14.45
C GLY A 633 30.01 -16.87 -13.00
N LYS A 634 28.84 -17.48 -12.75
CA LYS A 634 28.35 -17.83 -11.41
C LYS A 634 28.86 -19.20 -10.95
N PHE A 635 29.08 -19.34 -9.65
CA PHE A 635 29.41 -20.63 -9.03
C PHE A 635 28.14 -21.45 -8.76
N ASP A 636 28.05 -22.65 -9.32
CA ASP A 636 26.98 -23.61 -9.03
C ASP A 636 27.36 -24.51 -7.83
N PRO A 637 26.61 -24.48 -6.71
CA PRO A 637 26.85 -25.36 -5.56
C PRO A 637 26.67 -26.86 -5.85
N LYS A 638 25.91 -27.25 -6.89
CA LYS A 638 25.63 -28.66 -7.23
C LYS A 638 26.84 -29.31 -7.88
N THR A 639 27.36 -28.73 -8.96
CA THR A 639 28.57 -29.18 -9.67
C THR A 639 29.87 -28.75 -8.97
N LYS A 640 29.81 -27.76 -8.08
CA LYS A 640 30.95 -27.14 -7.37
C LYS A 640 31.97 -26.49 -8.33
N LYS A 641 31.48 -25.97 -9.46
CA LYS A 641 32.28 -25.26 -10.47
C LYS A 641 31.69 -23.87 -10.72
N VAL A 642 32.50 -23.00 -11.31
CA VAL A 642 31.98 -21.82 -12.01
C VAL A 642 31.44 -22.27 -13.36
N VAL A 643 30.25 -21.80 -13.70
CA VAL A 643 29.67 -21.91 -15.04
C VAL A 643 29.95 -20.58 -15.75
N PRO A 644 30.94 -20.51 -16.65
CA PRO A 644 31.23 -19.29 -17.40
C PRO A 644 30.09 -18.99 -18.39
N VAL A 645 29.86 -17.72 -18.68
CA VAL A 645 28.88 -17.30 -19.70
C VAL A 645 29.50 -17.33 -21.11
N ASP A 646 28.65 -17.53 -22.12
CA ASP A 646 29.01 -17.57 -23.54
C ASP A 646 28.19 -16.51 -24.31
N PRO A 647 28.82 -15.54 -25.01
CA PRO A 647 30.26 -15.33 -25.13
C PRO A 647 30.95 -14.89 -23.82
N PRO A 648 32.25 -15.21 -23.62
CA PRO A 648 33.00 -14.82 -22.41
C PRO A 648 33.07 -13.30 -22.18
N LEU A 649 32.98 -12.89 -20.91
CA LEU A 649 32.96 -11.46 -20.52
C LEU A 649 34.24 -10.67 -20.85
N GLY A 650 35.41 -11.32 -20.93
CA GLY A 650 36.70 -10.63 -21.09
C GLY A 650 37.17 -9.78 -19.89
N PHE A 651 36.44 -9.81 -18.77
CA PHE A 651 36.76 -8.99 -17.59
C PHE A 651 38.14 -9.31 -16.97
N ALA A 652 38.62 -10.55 -17.09
CA ALA A 652 39.91 -10.96 -16.55
C ALA A 652 41.08 -10.12 -17.10
N ASP A 653 41.12 -9.90 -18.42
CA ASP A 653 42.17 -9.11 -19.09
C ASP A 653 41.97 -7.60 -18.87
N LEU A 654 40.72 -7.12 -18.83
CA LEU A 654 40.40 -5.75 -18.43
C LEU A 654 40.89 -5.45 -17.01
N PHE A 655 40.61 -6.33 -16.05
CA PHE A 655 41.07 -6.23 -14.67
C PHE A 655 42.59 -6.31 -14.56
N TRP A 656 43.24 -7.27 -15.24
CA TRP A 656 44.70 -7.38 -15.29
C TRP A 656 45.36 -6.10 -15.80
N SER A 657 44.77 -5.45 -16.81
CA SER A 657 45.31 -4.20 -17.38
C SER A 657 45.45 -3.08 -16.34
N GLN A 658 44.60 -3.06 -15.31
CA GLN A 658 44.62 -2.09 -14.21
C GLN A 658 45.57 -2.54 -13.09
N ILE A 659 45.41 -3.76 -12.57
CA ILE A 659 46.07 -4.19 -11.33
C ILE A 659 47.51 -4.72 -11.49
N LYS A 660 48.04 -4.83 -12.71
CA LYS A 660 49.37 -5.41 -12.98
C LYS A 660 50.55 -4.75 -12.25
N GLY A 661 50.43 -3.47 -11.87
CA GLY A 661 51.43 -2.79 -11.05
C GLY A 661 51.41 -3.25 -9.58
N ASP A 662 50.21 -3.48 -9.06
CA ASP A 662 49.92 -3.71 -7.63
C ASP A 662 49.54 -5.16 -7.30
N LEU A 663 49.80 -6.10 -8.22
CA LEU A 663 49.47 -7.52 -8.08
C LEU A 663 49.90 -8.11 -6.72
N MET A 664 51.05 -7.72 -6.19
CA MET A 664 51.53 -8.19 -4.89
C MET A 664 50.71 -7.63 -3.72
N THR A 665 50.30 -6.37 -3.79
CA THR A 665 49.38 -5.72 -2.84
C THR A 665 48.04 -6.46 -2.84
N TRP A 666 47.50 -6.75 -4.02
CA TRP A 666 46.26 -7.52 -4.17
C TRP A 666 46.39 -8.96 -3.66
N ALA A 667 47.47 -9.67 -4.01
CA ALA A 667 47.68 -11.06 -3.66
C ALA A 667 47.99 -11.29 -2.17
N THR A 668 48.40 -10.25 -1.44
CA THR A 668 48.68 -10.30 0.01
C THR A 668 47.59 -9.64 0.86
N GLY A 669 46.81 -8.72 0.31
CA GLY A 669 45.69 -8.01 0.97
C GLY A 669 44.29 -8.62 0.73
N GLU A 670 43.25 -7.81 0.94
CA GLU A 670 41.84 -8.21 0.83
C GLU A 670 41.44 -8.73 -0.56
N GLY A 671 42.11 -8.25 -1.61
CA GLY A 671 41.91 -8.67 -3.01
C GLY A 671 42.40 -10.09 -3.35
N ALA A 672 43.04 -10.82 -2.42
CA ALA A 672 43.76 -12.05 -2.75
C ALA A 672 42.87 -13.15 -3.36
N PHE A 673 41.58 -13.22 -2.98
CA PHE A 673 40.62 -14.16 -3.57
C PHE A 673 40.19 -13.79 -5.00
N VAL A 674 40.32 -12.52 -5.41
CA VAL A 674 40.15 -12.09 -6.81
C VAL A 674 41.34 -12.58 -7.65
N ILE A 675 42.57 -12.49 -7.12
CA ILE A 675 43.77 -13.03 -7.78
C ILE A 675 43.73 -14.57 -7.87
N VAL A 676 43.21 -15.26 -6.85
CA VAL A 676 42.90 -16.70 -6.95
C VAL A 676 41.92 -16.96 -8.10
N GLY A 677 40.86 -16.16 -8.22
CA GLY A 677 39.93 -16.23 -9.35
C GLY A 677 40.59 -15.99 -10.71
N LEU A 678 41.54 -15.05 -10.80
CA LEU A 678 42.29 -14.73 -12.01
C LEU A 678 43.17 -15.89 -12.49
N VAL A 679 43.86 -16.55 -11.55
CA VAL A 679 44.66 -17.75 -11.85
C VAL A 679 43.78 -18.97 -12.13
N GLU A 680 42.57 -19.03 -11.57
CA GLU A 680 41.59 -20.09 -11.84
C GLU A 680 40.79 -19.91 -13.14
N SER A 681 40.73 -18.71 -13.70
CA SER A 681 40.00 -18.42 -14.94
C SER A 681 40.58 -19.21 -16.12
N GLU A 682 39.70 -19.80 -16.94
CA GLU A 682 40.07 -20.62 -18.09
C GLU A 682 40.32 -19.78 -19.35
N ASN A 683 39.63 -18.63 -19.47
CA ASN A 683 39.66 -17.75 -20.65
C ASN A 683 40.59 -16.52 -20.49
N PHE A 684 41.53 -16.54 -19.54
CA PHE A 684 42.41 -15.40 -19.24
C PHE A 684 43.76 -15.50 -19.96
N GLY A 685 44.09 -14.51 -20.81
CA GLY A 685 45.24 -14.58 -21.72
C GLY A 685 46.60 -14.45 -21.04
N HIS A 686 46.69 -13.72 -19.92
CA HIS A 686 47.95 -13.35 -19.28
C HIS A 686 48.30 -14.21 -18.03
N LYS A 687 47.78 -15.43 -17.97
CA LYS A 687 47.92 -16.35 -16.82
C LYS A 687 49.37 -16.64 -16.43
N ASP A 688 50.26 -16.83 -17.40
CA ASP A 688 51.68 -17.07 -17.15
C ASP A 688 52.42 -15.83 -16.63
N GLU A 689 52.03 -14.62 -17.03
CA GLU A 689 52.60 -13.37 -16.49
C GLU A 689 52.29 -13.24 -15.00
N VAL A 690 51.04 -13.49 -14.61
CA VAL A 690 50.58 -13.48 -13.22
C VAL A 690 51.35 -14.51 -12.40
N ILE A 691 51.47 -15.75 -12.89
CA ILE A 691 52.22 -16.82 -12.20
C ILE A 691 53.71 -16.46 -12.07
N GLN A 692 54.35 -15.88 -13.08
CA GLN A 692 55.75 -15.43 -13.00
C GLN A 692 55.94 -14.28 -12.01
N ALA A 693 55.02 -13.31 -11.99
CA ALA A 693 55.07 -12.18 -11.05
C ALA A 693 54.86 -12.64 -9.59
N LEU A 694 53.88 -13.51 -9.35
CA LEU A 694 53.67 -14.14 -8.03
C LEU A 694 54.88 -14.98 -7.60
N LYS A 695 55.58 -15.66 -8.53
CA LYS A 695 56.82 -16.40 -8.23
C LYS A 695 57.97 -15.47 -7.83
N LYS A 696 58.11 -14.29 -8.46
CA LYS A 696 59.07 -13.26 -8.02
C LYS A 696 58.73 -12.75 -6.61
N GLY A 697 57.44 -12.61 -6.29
CA GLY A 697 56.95 -12.20 -4.97
C GLY A 697 56.79 -13.30 -3.91
N ARG A 698 57.27 -14.54 -4.14
CA ARG A 698 56.96 -15.72 -3.29
C ARG A 698 57.19 -15.51 -1.79
N LYS A 699 58.23 -14.75 -1.40
CA LYS A 699 58.53 -14.43 0.01
C LYS A 699 57.43 -13.59 0.67
N GLN A 700 56.94 -12.57 -0.02
CA GLN A 700 55.84 -11.71 0.49
C GLN A 700 54.54 -12.50 0.62
N LEU A 701 54.26 -13.44 -0.30
CA LEU A 701 53.13 -14.36 -0.19
C LEU A 701 53.26 -15.28 1.01
N GLN A 702 54.46 -15.79 1.32
CA GLN A 702 54.72 -16.63 2.51
C GLN A 702 54.54 -15.83 3.81
N GLU A 703 55.01 -14.59 3.86
CA GLU A 703 54.84 -13.68 4.99
C GLU A 703 53.35 -13.34 5.21
N ALA A 704 52.61 -13.03 4.15
CA ALA A 704 51.18 -12.73 4.22
C ALA A 704 50.31 -13.96 4.54
N ALA A 705 50.66 -15.13 4.01
CA ALA A 705 49.98 -16.40 4.29
C ALA A 705 50.03 -16.78 5.78
N GLY A 706 51.10 -16.42 6.48
CA GLY A 706 51.31 -16.76 7.89
C GLY A 706 51.46 -18.27 8.13
N PRO A 707 51.61 -18.70 9.40
CA PRO A 707 51.84 -20.10 9.72
C PRO A 707 50.67 -21.01 9.30
N PRO A 708 50.94 -22.26 8.90
CA PRO A 708 49.90 -23.24 8.60
C PRO A 708 49.07 -23.57 9.84
N ARG A 709 47.84 -24.02 9.62
CA ARG A 709 46.89 -24.30 10.72
C ARG A 709 47.07 -25.73 11.23
N ASP A 710 47.77 -25.89 12.34
CA ASP A 710 47.77 -27.15 13.08
C ASP A 710 46.36 -27.56 13.50
N ALA A 711 45.93 -28.74 13.05
CA ALA A 711 44.57 -29.27 13.24
C ALA A 711 44.21 -29.56 14.71
N LYS A 712 45.15 -29.42 15.64
CA LYS A 712 44.98 -29.67 17.10
C LYS A 712 44.76 -28.39 17.93
N THR A 713 44.75 -27.19 17.33
CA THR A 713 44.51 -25.94 18.07
C THR A 713 43.03 -25.80 18.48
N PRO A 714 42.70 -25.64 19.78
CA PRO A 714 41.31 -25.47 20.23
C PRO A 714 40.65 -24.18 19.69
N LYS A 715 39.32 -24.18 19.59
CA LYS A 715 38.57 -22.93 19.39
C LYS A 715 38.83 -22.00 20.59
N PRO A 716 39.18 -20.72 20.39
CA PRO A 716 39.32 -19.77 21.49
C PRO A 716 37.98 -19.58 22.22
N LYS A 717 38.03 -19.38 23.54
CA LYS A 717 36.85 -19.02 24.34
C LYS A 717 36.29 -17.66 23.85
N LYS A 718 34.96 -17.48 23.91
CA LYS A 718 34.32 -16.17 23.67
C LYS A 718 35.01 -15.12 24.56
N GLY A 719 35.43 -14.00 23.95
CA GLY A 719 36.11 -12.89 24.63
C GLY A 719 37.63 -12.80 24.41
N ALA A 720 38.29 -13.84 23.89
CA ALA A 720 39.70 -13.73 23.50
C ALA A 720 39.86 -12.95 22.18
N ALA A 721 40.87 -12.07 22.11
CA ALA A 721 41.21 -11.34 20.89
C ALA A 721 41.55 -12.32 19.73
N PRO A 722 41.19 -11.99 18.48
CA PRO A 722 41.41 -12.90 17.35
C PRO A 722 42.91 -13.07 17.09
N LEU A 723 43.41 -14.30 17.28
CA LEU A 723 44.72 -14.74 16.78
C LEU A 723 44.89 -14.30 15.32
N ARG A 724 46.00 -13.62 15.00
CA ARG A 724 46.32 -13.14 13.64
C ARG A 724 46.35 -14.31 12.65
N ARG A 725 45.23 -14.54 11.97
CA ARG A 725 45.13 -15.48 10.85
C ARG A 725 45.75 -14.81 9.63
N GLY A 726 46.82 -15.38 9.09
CA GLY A 726 47.37 -14.95 7.80
C GLY A 726 46.37 -15.17 6.65
N ASN A 727 46.62 -14.52 5.53
CA ASN A 727 45.72 -14.45 4.39
C ASN A 727 45.50 -15.85 3.76
N ALA A 728 44.24 -16.26 3.65
CA ALA A 728 43.87 -17.54 3.07
C ALA A 728 43.97 -17.57 1.53
N GLY A 729 43.75 -16.44 0.86
CA GLY A 729 43.99 -16.31 -0.58
C GLY A 729 45.47 -16.46 -0.91
N ALA A 730 46.36 -15.82 -0.13
CA ALA A 730 47.81 -15.95 -0.29
C ALA A 730 48.31 -17.41 -0.16
N ARG A 731 47.71 -18.23 0.72
CA ARG A 731 48.00 -19.69 0.79
C ARG A 731 47.59 -20.42 -0.48
N ILE A 732 46.35 -20.20 -0.94
CA ILE A 732 45.82 -20.84 -2.15
C ILE A 732 46.61 -20.42 -3.39
N LEU A 733 47.17 -19.20 -3.42
CA LEU A 733 48.12 -18.78 -4.44
C LEU A 733 49.44 -19.56 -4.33
N LEU A 734 50.05 -19.66 -3.14
CA LEU A 734 51.28 -20.46 -2.94
C LEU A 734 51.13 -21.93 -3.32
N GLU A 735 49.96 -22.53 -3.10
CA GLU A 735 49.61 -23.90 -3.51
C GLU A 735 49.53 -24.06 -5.05
N LYS A 736 49.46 -22.96 -5.81
CA LYS A 736 49.42 -22.92 -7.29
C LYS A 736 50.74 -22.44 -7.94
N LEU A 737 51.84 -22.24 -7.18
CA LEU A 737 53.15 -21.75 -7.69
C LEU A 737 54.28 -22.79 -7.68
#